data_AF-A0A9P1CXH1-F1
#
_entry.id   AF-A0A9P1CXH1-F1
#
_cell.length_a   1.000
_cell.length_b   1.000
_cell.length_c   1.000
_cell.angle_alpha   90.00
_cell.angle_beta   90.00
_cell.angle_gamma   90.00
#
_symmetry.space_group_name_H-M   'P 1'
#
loop_
_entity.id
_entity.type
_entity.pdbx_description
1 polymer ?
#
loop_
_entity_poly.entity_id
_entity_poly.type
_entity_poly.pdbx_seq_one_letter_code
_entity_poly.pdbx_strand_id
1 'polypeptide(L)'
;MDDALAADEAAIQKQIQDIEGQIAAISLELGDKTVDKEDGVSIEVPTPSTVPGDTSEATSDASEPTSGSARPKDFEYENAVDDGYYFVGDGPQDDEVAVHDLSVQLALALGGDLKMKEESLDTDQGPVADTLDGECNPAPDSKPTKSRLTRRELLRNAAKARIRRMVANKKKRSDLQCPPWLKAEWEKGTEQKENMAACLQAVNWDKAKFIDEMERVVTSRKKIIVKKEEGWYSEAEMKSDLCWQQSRVTGAKAYCTDPKRHATHTRTNVYDNIVEYWVTVREHGAYEEEHEILERKKSTRKADEAVEISPGTFGQVQALMDRGALDGADDANKELPDGKVAENKAHFKRFMDSVLTKSTKLKGLVKDLRDNYENDTAKQYISQLEQHVSKLEKEYDVLTETMAKGENSKYDAAWWNLAHEAMKKVTFVSSRATAEEQKVRFGPQHIPGACTSVPMLFSPRKSKQFLTKMSSPGAGPGLRRFVHEIGEGVPVACAVAIRTAKAVVEEVPSAAQSSVASLAACRENNSERDTGRVAKRFGLKLPIPLSRVQLGSDEIPFLKMSDWATFILQAHLWHRLCGLTDRDQQRCCDIWQSFWTRYQKIEPNHPIYKRPGHDLSRTCALLLHGDEGRSLRKSALMVISTHSILGFGLSTSKHEKKSKRLAQKLNYEQPTWTTRFLLSVLPKSYYSEEDDAALDSDPFQDLMDAICIDLRSLYDNGIETKDGRFYFCVVKVMGDWPFIQKCGSLSRTFMNISKAASSRAPPKGICHLCCADMTGVEWENFHIRPPTWVPTVNTLSAFLTLPKVLQLPMEESFRENFFCFDLFHAWRLGAGKTFLASCLAVLAISSAYQGSVESRLEKLNAEYIQWKKATGFTCQLRRINRAKLGWSATTVFPAGTWSKGSTTTCLMRFFLAMCQKHGEHVNGDLLLRFAFGAAKQMDCFLHGLYSWELWIPSNAAKEIAVSGANFLKLHGKAVQIAHSQGQLFFLLMPNFHRIDHLVWDMETQAAKTNFVLNPLYCATQSDEDFIGRPSRLSRRVSPRLTIQRTLERSLVAAYAQYVEIGALVLKA
;
A
#
# COMPACT_ATOMS: atom_id res chain seq x y z
N MET A 1 -25.26 -4.46 -48.02
CA MET A 1 -24.96 -4.32 -46.57
C MET A 1 -24.17 -3.03 -46.36
N ASP A 2 -23.24 -2.81 -47.27
CA ASP A 2 -22.38 -1.63 -47.43
C ASP A 2 -23.19 -0.32 -47.52
N ASP A 3 -24.36 -0.30 -48.17
CA ASP A 3 -25.25 0.87 -48.19
C ASP A 3 -25.79 1.27 -46.80
N ALA A 4 -25.98 0.30 -45.91
CA ALA A 4 -26.40 0.56 -44.53
C ALA A 4 -25.21 1.07 -43.70
N LEU A 5 -24.02 0.52 -43.90
CA LEU A 5 -22.77 1.02 -43.34
C LEU A 5 -22.48 2.46 -43.79
N ALA A 6 -22.69 2.79 -45.06
CA ALA A 6 -22.53 4.14 -45.59
C ALA A 6 -23.60 5.13 -45.07
N ALA A 7 -24.83 4.66 -44.83
CA ALA A 7 -25.88 5.46 -44.20
C ALA A 7 -25.58 5.73 -42.71
N ASP A 8 -25.12 4.73 -41.97
CA ASP A 8 -24.64 4.89 -40.59
C ASP A 8 -23.39 5.77 -40.52
N GLU A 9 -22.44 5.62 -41.45
CA GLU A 9 -21.25 6.47 -41.54
C GLU A 9 -21.61 7.93 -41.84
N ALA A 10 -22.56 8.19 -42.75
CA ALA A 10 -23.06 9.53 -43.02
C ALA A 10 -23.81 10.13 -41.80
N ALA A 11 -24.59 9.33 -41.09
CA ALA A 11 -25.25 9.74 -39.85
C ALA A 11 -24.24 10.02 -38.72
N ILE A 12 -23.16 9.22 -38.64
CA ILE A 12 -22.03 9.42 -37.72
C ILE A 12 -21.27 10.69 -38.09
N GLN A 13 -20.94 10.93 -39.36
CA GLN A 13 -20.30 12.18 -39.84
C GLN A 13 -21.11 13.42 -39.45
N LYS A 14 -22.43 13.37 -39.62
CA LYS A 14 -23.32 14.46 -39.18
C LYS A 14 -23.31 14.62 -37.66
N GLN A 15 -23.43 13.52 -36.92
CA GLN A 15 -23.42 13.54 -35.45
C GLN A 15 -22.06 13.99 -34.88
N ILE A 16 -20.96 13.77 -35.61
CA ILE A 16 -19.63 14.33 -35.35
C ILE A 16 -19.66 15.85 -35.56
N GLN A 17 -20.19 16.37 -36.67
CA GLN A 17 -20.31 17.82 -36.89
C GLN A 17 -21.21 18.50 -35.83
N ASP A 18 -22.33 17.87 -35.43
CA ASP A 18 -23.18 18.38 -34.35
C ASP A 18 -22.42 18.44 -33.00
N ILE A 19 -21.55 17.45 -32.73
CA ILE A 19 -20.70 17.38 -31.53
C ILE A 19 -19.51 18.35 -31.63
N GLU A 20 -18.92 18.54 -32.80
CA GLU A 20 -17.90 19.56 -33.07
C GLU A 20 -18.44 20.96 -32.80
N GLY A 21 -19.64 21.28 -33.31
CA GLY A 21 -20.32 22.55 -33.05
C GLY A 21 -20.57 22.79 -31.56
N GLN A 22 -21.01 21.77 -30.84
CA GLN A 22 -21.17 21.83 -29.38
C GLN A 22 -19.83 22.01 -28.64
N ILE A 23 -18.77 21.30 -29.05
CA ILE A 23 -17.43 21.43 -28.46
C ILE A 23 -16.82 22.80 -28.77
N ALA A 24 -17.06 23.35 -29.96
CA ALA A 24 -16.61 24.68 -30.37
C ALA A 24 -17.33 25.78 -29.56
N ALA A 25 -18.67 25.71 -29.43
CA ALA A 25 -19.44 26.62 -28.60
C ALA A 25 -18.96 26.62 -27.13
N ILE A 26 -18.85 25.43 -26.52
CA ILE A 26 -18.32 25.27 -25.16
C ILE A 26 -16.88 25.78 -25.03
N SER A 27 -16.07 25.72 -26.10
CA SER A 27 -14.69 26.22 -26.08
C SER A 27 -14.59 27.73 -26.29
N LEU A 28 -15.58 28.38 -26.92
CA LEU A 28 -15.72 29.84 -26.89
C LEU A 28 -16.13 30.32 -25.50
N GLU A 29 -17.16 29.72 -24.89
CA GLU A 29 -17.65 30.11 -23.56
C GLU A 29 -16.61 29.93 -22.43
N LEU A 30 -15.67 28.98 -22.60
CA LEU A 30 -14.56 28.74 -21.67
C LEU A 30 -13.25 29.46 -22.04
N GLY A 31 -13.18 30.13 -23.19
CA GLY A 31 -11.93 30.69 -23.73
C GLY A 31 -11.45 31.99 -23.07
N ASP A 32 -12.38 32.83 -22.62
CA ASP A 32 -12.11 34.25 -22.29
C ASP A 32 -11.47 34.49 -20.89
N LYS A 33 -10.67 33.55 -20.35
CA LYS A 33 -9.95 33.67 -19.06
C LYS A 33 -8.56 33.02 -19.01
N THR A 34 -7.70 33.32 -19.98
CA THR A 34 -6.23 33.20 -19.82
C THR A 34 -5.60 34.58 -19.59
N VAL A 35 -4.55 34.62 -18.76
CA VAL A 35 -3.92 35.88 -18.30
C VAL A 35 -2.66 36.14 -19.10
N ASP A 36 -2.67 37.18 -19.93
CA ASP A 36 -1.47 37.72 -20.55
C ASP A 36 -0.93 38.93 -19.77
N LYS A 37 0.32 38.78 -19.33
CA LYS A 37 1.30 39.85 -19.09
C LYS A 37 2.28 39.76 -20.28
N GLU A 38 2.84 40.83 -20.82
CA GLU A 38 2.85 42.25 -20.45
C GLU A 38 3.25 43.02 -21.72
N ASP A 39 2.67 44.20 -21.98
CA ASP A 39 3.41 45.28 -22.64
C ASP A 39 2.68 46.62 -22.50
N GLY A 40 3.43 47.71 -22.38
CA GLY A 40 2.90 49.00 -21.95
C GLY A 40 2.69 50.01 -23.09
N VAL A 41 1.43 50.38 -23.35
CA VAL A 41 1.07 51.58 -24.14
C VAL A 41 -0.02 52.37 -23.41
N SER A 42 0.24 53.65 -23.16
CA SER A 42 -0.71 54.58 -22.54
C SER A 42 -1.63 55.24 -23.59
N ILE A 43 -2.92 55.37 -23.30
CA ILE A 43 -3.86 56.34 -23.91
C ILE A 43 -5.03 56.58 -22.93
N GLU A 44 -5.76 57.67 -23.13
CA GLU A 44 -6.51 58.40 -22.09
C GLU A 44 -7.95 57.89 -21.84
N VAL A 45 -8.51 58.24 -20.68
CA VAL A 45 -9.92 57.98 -20.31
C VAL A 45 -10.70 59.30 -20.18
N PRO A 46 -11.72 59.55 -21.02
CA PRO A 46 -12.69 60.62 -20.78
C PRO A 46 -13.80 60.16 -19.81
N THR A 47 -14.16 61.01 -18.86
CA THR A 47 -15.40 60.89 -18.05
C THR A 47 -16.55 61.66 -18.73
N PRO A 48 -17.83 61.45 -18.36
CA PRO A 48 -18.41 62.38 -17.35
C PRO A 48 -19.60 61.86 -16.48
N SER A 49 -19.86 62.56 -15.36
CA SER A 49 -21.20 62.89 -14.76
C SER A 49 -22.20 61.79 -14.31
N THR A 50 -23.05 61.93 -13.27
CA THR A 50 -23.06 62.72 -12.00
C THR A 50 -24.19 62.21 -11.06
N VAL A 51 -23.89 62.05 -9.75
CA VAL A 51 -24.55 62.59 -8.51
C VAL A 51 -26.00 63.14 -8.63
N PRO A 52 -26.95 63.00 -7.64
CA PRO A 52 -26.82 62.71 -6.18
C PRO A 52 -27.66 61.50 -5.66
N GLY A 53 -27.70 61.16 -4.36
CA GLY A 53 -27.05 61.71 -3.15
C GLY A 53 -27.62 61.12 -1.82
N ASP A 54 -27.27 61.77 -0.69
CA ASP A 54 -27.72 61.55 0.70
C ASP A 54 -27.34 60.23 1.45
N THR A 55 -27.20 60.21 2.79
CA THR A 55 -26.37 61.01 3.75
C THR A 55 -26.53 60.43 5.16
N SER A 56 -25.43 60.14 5.88
CA SER A 56 -25.34 60.18 7.36
C SER A 56 -23.94 59.77 7.85
N GLU A 57 -23.35 60.51 8.78
CA GLU A 57 -21.99 60.31 9.30
C GLU A 57 -21.99 59.54 10.64
N ALA A 58 -20.86 58.89 10.99
CA ALA A 58 -20.27 58.95 12.35
C ALA A 58 -18.89 58.26 12.44
N THR A 59 -17.93 59.05 12.92
CA THR A 59 -16.62 58.76 13.57
C THR A 59 -16.57 57.50 14.49
N SER A 60 -15.45 56.88 14.86
CA SER A 60 -14.09 57.42 15.16
C SER A 60 -12.97 56.34 15.25
N ASP A 61 -11.72 56.79 15.17
CA ASP A 61 -10.47 56.30 15.83
C ASP A 61 -9.98 54.83 15.71
N ALA A 62 -9.11 54.64 14.72
CA ALA A 62 -7.70 54.22 14.86
C ALA A 62 -7.25 53.28 16.01
N SER A 63 -6.76 52.09 15.62
CA SER A 63 -5.41 51.63 15.98
C SER A 63 -4.92 50.52 15.03
N GLU A 64 -3.76 50.71 14.40
CA GLU A 64 -3.06 49.61 13.72
C GLU A 64 -2.33 48.72 14.74
N PRO A 65 -2.18 47.43 14.45
CA PRO A 65 -0.81 46.90 14.42
C PRO A 65 -0.51 46.09 13.14
N THR A 66 0.75 46.13 12.73
CA THR A 66 1.24 45.64 11.43
C THR A 66 1.47 44.12 11.36
N SER A 67 1.05 43.54 10.23
CA SER A 67 1.64 42.40 9.50
C SER A 67 2.22 41.19 10.27
N GLY A 68 1.65 39.99 10.03
CA GLY A 68 2.20 38.71 10.54
C GLY A 68 1.82 37.46 9.73
N SER A 69 1.63 37.57 8.41
CA SER A 69 1.07 36.48 7.58
C SER A 69 2.04 35.32 7.32
N ALA A 70 2.04 34.32 8.20
CA ALA A 70 2.76 33.06 7.96
C ALA A 70 2.04 32.20 6.90
N ARG A 71 2.73 31.80 5.83
CA ARG A 71 2.23 30.79 4.88
C ARG A 71 2.07 29.43 5.60
N PRO A 72 0.91 28.77 5.53
CA PRO A 72 0.82 27.33 5.78
C PRO A 72 1.74 26.58 4.81
N LYS A 73 2.32 25.47 5.27
CA LYS A 73 3.07 24.55 4.40
C LYS A 73 2.15 23.44 3.92
N ASP A 74 2.40 22.97 2.70
CA ASP A 74 1.69 21.85 2.10
C ASP A 74 1.86 20.56 2.93
N PHE A 75 0.78 19.81 3.11
CA PHE A 75 0.77 18.52 3.79
C PHE A 75 0.73 17.36 2.78
N GLU A 76 1.65 16.41 2.93
CA GLU A 76 1.79 15.26 2.02
C GLU A 76 0.78 14.14 2.36
N TYR A 77 0.14 13.56 1.34
CA TYR A 77 -0.84 12.47 1.50
C TYR A 77 -0.17 11.08 1.43
N GLU A 78 -0.09 10.37 2.57
CA GLU A 78 0.53 9.04 2.66
C GLU A 78 -0.44 7.86 2.89
N ASN A 79 -0.61 7.08 1.82
CA ASN A 79 -0.59 5.61 1.84
C ASN A 79 -1.64 4.85 2.69
N ALA A 80 -2.87 4.79 2.18
CA ALA A 80 -3.69 3.56 2.20
C ALA A 80 -3.37 2.69 0.97
N VAL A 81 -3.47 1.36 1.09
CA VAL A 81 -3.25 0.38 0.00
C VAL A 81 -4.32 -0.69 0.13
N ASP A 82 -5.16 -0.79 -0.89
CA ASP A 82 -6.13 -1.88 -1.03
C ASP A 82 -6.22 -2.40 -2.47
N ASP A 83 -6.64 -3.65 -2.61
CA ASP A 83 -6.75 -4.40 -3.87
C ASP A 83 -8.02 -5.27 -3.81
N GLY A 84 -9.19 -4.64 -3.90
CA GLY A 84 -10.48 -5.33 -3.93
C GLY A 84 -10.58 -6.34 -5.08
N TYR A 85 -11.22 -7.49 -4.83
CA TYR A 85 -11.20 -8.64 -5.73
C TYR A 85 -11.77 -8.35 -7.12
N TYR A 86 -10.90 -8.43 -8.14
CA TYR A 86 -11.27 -8.72 -9.52
C TYR A 86 -10.42 -9.91 -10.00
N PHE A 87 -11.06 -10.98 -10.46
CA PHE A 87 -10.36 -12.11 -11.07
C PHE A 87 -9.92 -11.75 -12.50
N VAL A 88 -8.62 -11.83 -12.77
CA VAL A 88 -7.96 -12.72 -13.76
C VAL A 88 -6.45 -12.41 -13.78
N GLY A 89 -5.62 -13.45 -13.62
CA GLY A 89 -4.21 -13.46 -14.05
C GLY A 89 -3.18 -12.97 -13.04
N ASP A 90 -2.36 -13.90 -12.54
CA ASP A 90 -1.20 -13.62 -11.68
C ASP A 90 0.01 -13.05 -12.45
N GLY A 91 0.88 -12.35 -11.72
CA GLY A 91 2.17 -11.87 -12.20
C GLY A 91 2.99 -11.20 -11.07
N PRO A 92 4.30 -11.52 -10.93
CA PRO A 92 5.10 -11.05 -9.81
C PRO A 92 5.41 -9.54 -9.87
N GLN A 93 5.68 -8.95 -8.70
CA GLN A 93 6.11 -7.55 -8.57
C GLN A 93 7.38 -7.48 -7.71
N ASP A 94 8.52 -7.24 -8.37
CA ASP A 94 9.77 -6.89 -7.71
C ASP A 94 9.86 -5.37 -7.49
N ASP A 95 10.39 -4.96 -6.33
CA ASP A 95 10.34 -3.57 -5.86
C ASP A 95 11.71 -3.14 -5.31
N GLU A 96 12.67 -2.79 -6.19
CA GLU A 96 13.94 -2.17 -5.79
C GLU A 96 14.05 -0.69 -6.18
N VAL A 97 14.12 0.12 -5.13
CA VAL A 97 14.92 1.34 -4.90
C VAL A 97 15.57 2.06 -6.10
N ALA A 98 15.22 3.34 -6.25
CA ALA A 98 16.21 4.40 -6.50
C ALA A 98 15.71 5.73 -5.90
N VAL A 99 16.55 6.41 -5.12
CA VAL A 99 16.34 7.80 -4.66
C VAL A 99 17.53 8.61 -5.12
N HIS A 100 17.30 9.62 -5.94
CA HIS A 100 18.32 10.60 -6.29
C HIS A 100 17.73 11.96 -6.67
N ASP A 101 18.59 12.98 -6.62
CA ASP A 101 18.40 14.33 -7.15
C ASP A 101 17.32 15.23 -6.49
N LEU A 102 17.58 15.64 -5.25
CA LEU A 102 16.93 16.80 -4.63
C LEU A 102 17.86 17.55 -3.65
N SER A 103 19.13 17.73 -4.06
CA SER A 103 20.20 18.26 -3.19
C SER A 103 21.04 19.39 -3.80
N VAL A 104 20.65 19.94 -4.97
CA VAL A 104 21.47 20.92 -5.71
C VAL A 104 21.02 22.38 -5.52
N GLN A 105 19.73 22.65 -5.24
CA GLN A 105 19.19 24.03 -5.21
C GLN A 105 19.21 24.75 -3.84
N LEU A 106 19.66 24.11 -2.75
CA LEU A 106 19.73 24.75 -1.42
C LEU A 106 21.13 25.29 -1.04
N ALA A 107 22.12 25.17 -1.93
CA ALA A 107 23.52 25.48 -1.65
C ALA A 107 23.94 26.94 -1.97
N LEU A 108 23.04 27.76 -2.53
CA LEU A 108 23.35 29.11 -3.03
C LEU A 108 22.67 30.26 -2.27
N ALA A 109 21.94 29.97 -1.18
CA ALA A 109 21.06 30.94 -0.51
C ALA A 109 21.54 31.47 0.85
N LEU A 110 22.69 30.99 1.38
CA LEU A 110 23.18 31.34 2.72
C LEU A 110 24.70 31.53 2.73
N GLY A 111 25.16 32.60 2.08
CA GLY A 111 26.48 33.19 2.36
C GLY A 111 26.36 34.22 3.50
N GLY A 112 27.31 34.22 4.44
CA GLY A 112 27.33 35.17 5.55
C GLY A 112 28.34 34.77 6.63
N ASP A 113 29.39 35.57 6.79
CA ASP A 113 30.36 35.46 7.88
C ASP A 113 29.74 35.73 9.26
N LEU A 114 30.34 35.19 10.33
CA LEU A 114 31.02 36.02 11.36
C LEU A 114 31.71 35.19 12.47
N LYS A 115 33.05 35.15 12.39
CA LYS A 115 34.08 35.27 13.45
C LYS A 115 33.90 34.59 14.82
N MET A 116 34.97 33.89 15.24
CA MET A 116 35.23 33.50 16.63
C MET A 116 35.67 34.68 17.52
N LYS A 117 35.58 34.50 18.84
CA LYS A 117 36.41 35.17 19.86
C LYS A 117 36.67 34.21 21.03
N GLU A 118 37.84 34.35 21.64
CA GLU A 118 38.26 33.71 22.90
C GLU A 118 38.32 34.75 24.03
N GLU A 119 38.94 34.38 25.17
CA GLU A 119 39.30 35.20 26.35
C GLU A 119 38.14 35.57 27.32
N SER A 120 38.32 35.60 28.65
CA SER A 120 39.38 35.13 29.58
C SER A 120 38.91 35.33 31.06
N LEU A 121 39.77 35.02 32.05
CA LEU A 121 39.74 35.48 33.48
C LEU A 121 38.61 34.92 34.39
N ASP A 122 38.80 34.59 35.69
CA ASP A 122 40.00 34.51 36.55
C ASP A 122 39.77 33.51 37.75
N THR A 123 40.66 33.53 38.74
CA THR A 123 40.85 32.70 39.95
C THR A 123 39.91 33.09 41.13
N ASP A 124 39.87 32.47 42.33
CA ASP A 124 40.98 32.13 43.25
C ASP A 124 40.57 31.27 44.50
N GLN A 125 41.60 30.84 45.26
CA GLN A 125 41.66 30.39 46.67
C GLN A 125 41.13 29.01 47.14
N GLY A 126 42.04 28.27 47.81
CA GLY A 126 41.77 27.09 48.67
C GLY A 126 41.61 27.48 50.16
N PRO A 127 42.05 26.68 51.18
CA PRO A 127 43.35 25.95 51.18
C PRO A 127 43.42 24.59 51.95
N VAL A 128 44.57 23.87 51.79
CA VAL A 128 45.44 23.21 52.82
C VAL A 128 44.85 22.26 53.92
N ALA A 129 45.49 21.15 54.33
CA ALA A 129 46.57 20.28 53.81
C ALA A 129 46.75 18.99 54.71
N ASP A 130 47.86 18.27 54.50
CA ASP A 130 48.59 17.34 55.41
C ASP A 130 48.05 15.93 55.72
N THR A 131 48.84 14.85 55.77
CA THR A 131 50.07 14.29 55.15
C THR A 131 50.35 12.96 55.90
N LEU A 132 51.42 12.22 55.56
CA LEU A 132 52.00 11.06 56.29
C LEU A 132 51.21 9.73 56.22
N ASP A 133 51.80 8.52 56.18
CA ASP A 133 53.17 8.08 55.80
C ASP A 133 53.17 6.54 55.59
N GLY A 134 54.23 5.99 54.96
CA GLY A 134 54.63 4.57 55.12
C GLY A 134 54.71 3.69 53.85
N GLU A 135 55.89 3.16 53.56
CA GLU A 135 56.17 2.22 52.46
C GLU A 135 56.13 0.74 52.89
N CYS A 136 55.78 -0.18 51.97
CA CYS A 136 56.25 -1.58 52.05
C CYS A 136 56.18 -2.34 50.70
N ASN A 137 56.87 -3.49 50.64
CA ASN A 137 57.31 -4.19 49.42
C ASN A 137 56.33 -5.29 48.87
N PRO A 138 56.59 -5.93 47.70
CA PRO A 138 55.52 -6.30 46.74
C PRO A 138 55.14 -7.80 46.61
N ALA A 139 54.19 -8.05 45.67
CA ALA A 139 53.73 -9.32 45.08
C ALA A 139 52.70 -10.15 45.91
N PRO A 140 51.88 -11.04 45.29
CA PRO A 140 51.83 -11.47 43.88
C PRO A 140 50.46 -11.34 43.16
N ASP A 141 50.45 -11.65 41.85
CA ASP A 141 49.34 -12.05 40.97
C ASP A 141 47.92 -11.50 41.18
N SER A 142 47.53 -10.53 40.35
CA SER A 142 46.13 -10.14 40.14
C SER A 142 45.54 -10.75 38.86
N LYS A 143 44.29 -11.21 38.92
CA LYS A 143 43.63 -11.98 37.85
C LYS A 143 43.07 -11.06 36.74
N PRO A 144 43.12 -11.47 35.45
CA PRO A 144 42.61 -10.65 34.36
C PRO A 144 41.10 -10.41 34.46
N THR A 145 40.69 -9.15 34.31
CA THR A 145 39.30 -8.71 34.34
C THR A 145 38.55 -9.20 33.10
N LYS A 146 37.37 -9.82 33.29
CA LYS A 146 36.56 -10.32 32.18
C LYS A 146 35.95 -9.17 31.37
N SER A 147 36.08 -9.24 30.04
CA SER A 147 35.46 -8.30 29.12
C SER A 147 33.92 -8.36 29.19
N ARG A 148 33.29 -7.20 28.95
CA ARG A 148 31.84 -7.01 29.09
C ARG A 148 31.11 -7.47 27.81
N LEU A 149 30.44 -8.62 27.89
CA LEU A 149 29.66 -9.20 26.78
C LEU A 149 28.67 -8.20 26.15
N THR A 150 28.49 -8.28 24.83
CA THR A 150 27.60 -7.39 24.09
C THR A 150 26.12 -7.73 24.29
N ARG A 151 25.25 -6.73 24.07
CA ARG A 151 23.78 -6.87 24.12
C ARG A 151 23.25 -8.01 23.23
N ARG A 152 23.90 -8.27 22.08
CA ARG A 152 23.54 -9.33 21.13
C ARG A 152 23.88 -10.72 21.66
N GLU A 153 25.05 -10.89 22.28
CA GLU A 153 25.48 -12.15 22.90
C GLU A 153 24.65 -12.48 24.14
N LEU A 154 24.30 -11.49 24.95
CA LEU A 154 23.45 -11.66 26.12
C LEU A 154 22.04 -12.17 25.75
N LEU A 155 21.42 -11.59 24.71
CA LEU A 155 20.12 -12.06 24.18
C LEU A 155 20.21 -13.48 23.62
N ARG A 156 21.24 -13.76 22.82
CA ARG A 156 21.53 -15.07 22.24
C ARG A 156 21.75 -16.16 23.31
N ASN A 157 22.51 -15.85 24.36
CA ASN A 157 22.73 -16.74 25.49
C ASN A 157 21.45 -16.96 26.32
N ALA A 158 20.62 -15.94 26.49
CA ALA A 158 19.32 -16.07 27.14
C ALA A 158 18.33 -16.93 26.31
N ALA A 159 18.39 -16.86 24.98
CA ALA A 159 17.58 -17.70 24.08
C ALA A 159 18.01 -19.17 24.19
N LYS A 160 19.32 -19.45 24.09
CA LYS A 160 19.90 -20.77 24.37
C LYS A 160 19.49 -21.30 25.75
N ALA A 161 19.54 -20.47 26.79
CA ALA A 161 19.11 -20.85 28.14
C ALA A 161 17.59 -21.11 28.26
N ARG A 162 16.75 -20.50 27.42
CA ARG A 162 15.30 -20.78 27.37
C ARG A 162 15.02 -22.12 26.67
N ILE A 163 15.65 -22.39 25.53
CA ILE A 163 15.48 -23.66 24.80
C ILE A 163 16.03 -24.83 25.63
N ARG A 164 17.21 -24.69 26.26
CA ARG A 164 17.75 -25.70 27.20
C ARG A 164 16.76 -26.04 28.33
N ARG A 165 16.00 -25.07 28.82
CA ARG A 165 14.94 -25.28 29.83
C ARG A 165 13.64 -25.87 29.24
N MET A 166 13.39 -25.72 27.95
CA MET A 166 12.25 -26.35 27.25
C MET A 166 12.49 -27.84 26.98
N VAL A 167 13.70 -28.22 26.53
CA VAL A 167 14.04 -29.62 26.20
C VAL A 167 14.47 -30.47 27.41
N ALA A 168 14.78 -29.86 28.55
CA ALA A 168 15.09 -30.59 29.79
C ALA A 168 13.87 -31.36 30.33
N ASN A 169 14.03 -32.64 30.66
CA ASN A 169 12.96 -33.57 31.02
C ASN A 169 12.12 -33.14 32.27
N LYS A 170 10.79 -33.33 32.25
CA LYS A 170 9.83 -32.79 33.24
C LYS A 170 9.18 -33.85 34.14
N LYS A 171 9.91 -34.31 35.17
CA LYS A 171 9.47 -35.36 36.13
C LYS A 171 8.12 -35.14 36.87
N LYS A 172 7.52 -33.94 36.87
CA LYS A 172 6.26 -33.63 37.60
C LYS A 172 5.10 -33.09 36.74
N ARG A 173 5.33 -32.79 35.46
CA ARG A 173 4.36 -32.17 34.53
C ARG A 173 4.66 -32.65 33.10
N SER A 174 4.18 -33.85 32.77
CA SER A 174 4.40 -34.50 31.47
C SER A 174 3.73 -33.76 30.31
N ASP A 175 2.65 -33.03 30.59
CA ASP A 175 1.93 -32.14 29.67
C ASP A 175 2.78 -30.96 29.13
N LEU A 176 3.88 -30.61 29.81
CA LEU A 176 4.75 -29.49 29.42
C LEU A 176 5.99 -29.92 28.61
N GLN A 177 6.19 -31.23 28.41
CA GLN A 177 7.28 -31.79 27.62
C GLN A 177 7.22 -31.28 26.16
N CYS A 178 8.38 -31.08 25.51
CA CYS A 178 8.43 -30.73 24.09
C CYS A 178 8.39 -31.98 23.18
N PRO A 179 8.10 -31.82 21.86
CA PRO A 179 8.25 -32.89 20.90
C PRO A 179 9.67 -33.51 20.93
N PRO A 180 9.83 -34.83 20.77
CA PRO A 180 11.14 -35.49 20.82
C PRO A 180 12.13 -34.97 19.77
N TRP A 181 11.65 -34.68 18.56
CA TRP A 181 12.48 -34.16 17.46
C TRP A 181 13.15 -32.82 17.83
N LEU A 182 12.48 -31.96 18.59
CA LEU A 182 13.03 -30.67 19.03
C LEU A 182 14.17 -30.83 20.05
N LYS A 183 14.15 -31.92 20.85
CA LYS A 183 15.27 -32.28 21.74
C LYS A 183 16.46 -32.79 20.92
N ALA A 184 16.23 -33.66 19.94
CA ALA A 184 17.27 -34.13 19.03
C ALA A 184 17.91 -32.97 18.25
N GLU A 185 17.11 -32.02 17.76
CA GLU A 185 17.61 -30.83 17.05
C GLU A 185 18.49 -29.95 17.94
N TRP A 186 18.12 -29.82 19.22
CA TRP A 186 18.94 -29.14 20.23
C TRP A 186 20.22 -29.90 20.56
N GLU A 187 20.30 -31.20 20.34
CA GLU A 187 21.46 -32.03 20.69
C GLU A 187 22.53 -32.06 19.57
N LYS A 188 22.15 -31.78 18.31
CA LYS A 188 23.01 -31.77 17.10
C LYS A 188 24.26 -30.86 17.12
N GLY A 189 24.42 -29.93 18.06
CA GLY A 189 25.68 -29.17 18.22
C GLY A 189 25.52 -27.67 18.45
N THR A 190 26.64 -26.96 18.52
CA THR A 190 26.67 -25.52 18.90
C THR A 190 26.05 -24.61 17.84
N GLU A 191 26.26 -24.90 16.56
CA GLU A 191 25.65 -24.16 15.45
C GLU A 191 24.13 -24.33 15.44
N GLN A 192 23.62 -25.56 15.56
CA GLN A 192 22.16 -25.75 15.60
C GLN A 192 21.53 -25.15 16.86
N LYS A 193 22.26 -25.09 17.99
CA LYS A 193 21.86 -24.29 19.18
C LYS A 193 21.89 -22.78 18.92
N GLU A 194 22.69 -22.26 17.99
CA GLU A 194 22.62 -20.87 17.51
C GLU A 194 21.44 -20.66 16.56
N ASN A 195 21.23 -21.56 15.59
CA ASN A 195 20.14 -21.47 14.62
C ASN A 195 18.77 -21.55 15.32
N MET A 196 18.61 -22.46 16.27
CA MET A 196 17.42 -22.53 17.13
C MET A 196 17.29 -21.29 18.03
N ALA A 197 18.38 -20.74 18.56
CA ALA A 197 18.34 -19.50 19.32
C ALA A 197 18.00 -18.28 18.46
N ALA A 198 18.43 -18.26 17.20
CA ALA A 198 18.11 -17.23 16.22
C ALA A 198 16.65 -17.34 15.76
N CYS A 199 16.17 -18.54 15.45
CA CYS A 199 14.76 -18.82 15.17
C CYS A 199 13.87 -18.39 16.35
N LEU A 200 14.20 -18.79 17.59
CA LEU A 200 13.47 -18.36 18.78
C LEU A 200 13.47 -16.83 18.96
N GLN A 201 14.56 -16.13 18.61
CA GLN A 201 14.59 -14.67 18.62
C GLN A 201 13.76 -14.05 17.48
N ALA A 202 13.77 -14.64 16.28
CA ALA A 202 13.00 -14.19 15.11
C ALA A 202 11.49 -14.31 15.32
N VAL A 203 11.01 -15.43 15.87
CA VAL A 203 9.59 -15.60 16.29
C VAL A 203 9.24 -14.86 17.59
N ASN A 204 10.12 -13.95 18.05
CA ASN A 204 9.96 -13.12 19.23
C ASN A 204 9.63 -13.92 20.53
N TRP A 205 10.39 -14.98 20.77
CA TRP A 205 10.42 -15.78 22.01
C TRP A 205 9.15 -16.57 22.35
N ASP A 206 8.21 -16.65 21.39
CA ASP A 206 6.99 -17.44 21.43
C ASP A 206 7.31 -18.95 21.32
N LYS A 207 6.95 -19.74 22.35
CA LYS A 207 7.20 -21.20 22.37
C LYS A 207 6.41 -21.93 21.28
N ALA A 208 5.18 -21.51 20.99
CA ALA A 208 4.31 -22.22 20.04
C ALA A 208 4.81 -22.00 18.61
N LYS A 209 5.04 -20.74 18.23
CA LYS A 209 5.59 -20.39 16.91
C LYS A 209 7.00 -20.93 16.70
N PHE A 210 7.83 -20.97 17.74
CA PHE A 210 9.15 -21.59 17.63
C PHE A 210 9.08 -23.08 17.29
N ILE A 211 8.08 -23.81 17.80
CA ILE A 211 7.90 -25.22 17.46
C ILE A 211 7.34 -25.35 16.03
N ASP A 212 6.28 -24.60 15.69
CA ASP A 212 5.63 -24.60 14.37
C ASP A 212 6.61 -24.21 13.23
N GLU A 213 7.44 -23.19 13.44
CA GLU A 213 8.46 -22.74 12.48
C GLU A 213 9.58 -23.77 12.31
N MET A 214 10.08 -24.34 13.42
CA MET A 214 11.09 -25.40 13.36
C MET A 214 10.55 -26.69 12.73
N GLU A 215 9.25 -27.00 12.87
CA GLU A 215 8.59 -28.14 12.24
C GLU A 215 8.39 -27.92 10.72
N ARG A 216 8.08 -26.69 10.31
CA ARG A 216 8.09 -26.24 8.90
C ARG A 216 9.46 -26.37 8.25
N VAL A 217 10.52 -25.89 8.90
CA VAL A 217 11.91 -25.95 8.39
C VAL A 217 12.38 -27.39 8.15
N VAL A 218 11.86 -28.36 8.89
CA VAL A 218 12.19 -29.79 8.75
C VAL A 218 11.45 -30.49 7.60
N THR A 219 10.36 -29.91 7.05
CA THR A 219 9.39 -30.66 6.21
C THR A 219 9.27 -30.24 4.74
N SER A 220 9.88 -29.14 4.28
CA SER A 220 9.75 -28.70 2.87
C SER A 220 10.55 -29.56 1.87
N ARG A 221 9.97 -29.88 0.70
CA ARG A 221 10.66 -30.37 -0.50
C ARG A 221 10.40 -29.43 -1.69
N LYS A 222 11.36 -29.32 -2.61
CA LYS A 222 11.27 -28.45 -3.81
C LYS A 222 10.99 -29.24 -5.09
N LYS A 223 10.31 -28.61 -6.04
CA LYS A 223 10.14 -29.03 -7.45
C LYS A 223 10.78 -27.96 -8.35
N ILE A 224 11.19 -28.34 -9.56
CA ILE A 224 11.82 -27.44 -10.55
C ILE A 224 11.15 -27.69 -11.90
N ILE A 225 10.93 -26.62 -12.68
CA ILE A 225 10.51 -26.70 -14.09
C ILE A 225 11.63 -26.08 -14.95
N VAL A 226 11.94 -26.70 -16.08
CA VAL A 226 12.97 -26.24 -17.02
C VAL A 226 12.32 -25.97 -18.36
N LYS A 227 12.52 -24.78 -18.94
CA LYS A 227 12.10 -24.48 -20.31
C LYS A 227 13.29 -24.71 -21.25
N LYS A 228 13.03 -25.44 -22.34
CA LYS A 228 14.02 -25.77 -23.37
C LYS A 228 13.59 -25.18 -24.71
N GLU A 229 14.54 -24.63 -25.43
CA GLU A 229 14.37 -24.27 -26.85
C GLU A 229 14.98 -25.41 -27.67
N GLU A 230 14.16 -26.10 -28.46
CA GLU A 230 14.55 -27.27 -29.25
C GLU A 230 14.07 -27.10 -30.70
N GLY A 231 14.83 -27.62 -31.66
CA GLY A 231 14.52 -27.49 -33.08
C GLY A 231 15.22 -28.55 -33.94
N TRP A 232 14.78 -28.66 -35.19
CA TRP A 232 15.43 -29.48 -36.21
C TRP A 232 16.53 -28.68 -36.90
N TYR A 233 17.74 -29.24 -36.98
CA TYR A 233 18.88 -28.64 -37.68
C TYR A 233 19.70 -29.71 -38.40
N SER A 234 20.19 -29.41 -39.60
CA SER A 234 21.19 -30.22 -40.30
C SER A 234 22.60 -30.05 -39.72
N GLU A 235 23.55 -30.89 -40.15
CA GLU A 235 24.96 -30.71 -39.75
C GLU A 235 25.56 -29.36 -40.23
N ALA A 236 25.03 -28.77 -41.31
CA ALA A 236 25.50 -27.48 -41.80
C ALA A 236 24.99 -26.35 -40.88
N GLU A 237 23.68 -26.28 -40.64
CA GLU A 237 23.04 -25.21 -39.85
C GLU A 237 23.48 -25.24 -38.38
N MET A 238 23.78 -26.40 -37.80
CA MET A 238 24.40 -26.45 -36.47
C MET A 238 25.75 -25.71 -36.41
N LYS A 239 26.49 -25.62 -37.53
CA LYS A 239 27.80 -24.94 -37.61
C LYS A 239 27.67 -23.48 -38.01
N SER A 240 26.75 -23.13 -38.91
CA SER A 240 26.55 -21.73 -39.38
C SER A 240 25.63 -20.92 -38.48
N ASP A 241 24.50 -21.48 -38.07
CA ASP A 241 23.39 -20.74 -37.47
C ASP A 241 23.42 -20.84 -35.94
N LEU A 242 23.76 -22.03 -35.43
CA LEU A 242 23.98 -22.25 -34.00
C LEU A 242 25.44 -22.02 -33.57
N CYS A 243 26.37 -21.84 -34.52
CA CYS A 243 27.81 -21.66 -34.30
C CYS A 243 28.47 -22.78 -33.46
N TRP A 244 27.99 -24.02 -33.54
CA TRP A 244 28.53 -25.14 -32.75
C TRP A 244 29.84 -25.67 -33.36
N GLN A 245 30.85 -25.84 -32.49
CA GLN A 245 32.09 -26.50 -32.84
C GLN A 245 31.86 -27.96 -33.25
N GLN A 246 32.66 -28.47 -34.19
CA GLN A 246 32.51 -29.81 -34.79
C GLN A 246 32.37 -30.93 -33.75
N SER A 247 33.09 -30.86 -32.62
CA SER A 247 33.00 -31.83 -31.52
C SER A 247 31.57 -31.93 -30.94
N ARG A 248 30.91 -30.79 -30.70
CA ARG A 248 29.52 -30.72 -30.22
C ARG A 248 28.53 -31.22 -31.28
N VAL A 249 28.76 -30.90 -32.55
CA VAL A 249 27.92 -31.35 -33.67
C VAL A 249 28.00 -32.87 -33.85
N THR A 250 29.21 -33.44 -33.82
CA THR A 250 29.43 -34.89 -33.86
C THR A 250 28.75 -35.60 -32.67
N GLY A 251 28.85 -35.04 -31.46
CA GLY A 251 28.17 -35.56 -30.27
C GLY A 251 26.63 -35.50 -30.37
N ALA A 252 26.08 -34.39 -30.88
CA ALA A 252 24.64 -34.23 -31.09
C ALA A 252 24.09 -35.24 -32.11
N LYS A 253 24.78 -35.42 -33.24
CA LYS A 253 24.44 -36.47 -34.22
C LYS A 253 24.46 -37.86 -33.58
N ALA A 254 25.53 -38.22 -32.88
CA ALA A 254 25.66 -39.53 -32.24
C ALA A 254 24.56 -39.83 -31.19
N TYR A 255 24.07 -38.80 -30.48
CA TYR A 255 22.93 -38.91 -29.58
C TYR A 255 21.61 -39.16 -30.33
N CYS A 256 21.40 -38.45 -31.44
CA CYS A 256 20.16 -38.53 -32.22
C CYS A 256 20.07 -39.80 -33.09
N THR A 257 21.21 -40.36 -33.52
CA THR A 257 21.29 -41.61 -34.28
C THR A 257 21.40 -42.87 -33.43
N ASP A 258 21.34 -42.76 -32.09
CA ASP A 258 21.17 -43.91 -31.18
C ASP A 258 19.94 -44.74 -31.63
N PRO A 259 20.04 -46.08 -31.81
CA PRO A 259 18.92 -46.92 -32.24
C PRO A 259 17.63 -46.79 -31.42
N LYS A 260 17.71 -46.32 -30.17
CA LYS A 260 16.55 -46.05 -29.29
C LYS A 260 15.90 -44.68 -29.50
N ARG A 261 16.55 -43.76 -30.23
CA ARG A 261 16.09 -42.37 -30.48
C ARG A 261 15.95 -42.02 -31.96
N HIS A 262 16.65 -42.70 -32.86
CA HIS A 262 16.71 -42.42 -34.30
C HIS A 262 15.34 -42.07 -34.92
N ALA A 263 14.31 -42.89 -34.67
CA ALA A 263 12.96 -42.72 -35.22
C ALA A 263 12.17 -41.49 -34.69
N THR A 264 12.75 -40.71 -33.77
CA THR A 264 12.11 -39.53 -33.15
C THR A 264 13.00 -38.29 -33.13
N HIS A 265 14.33 -38.45 -33.21
CA HIS A 265 15.32 -37.36 -33.12
C HIS A 265 16.16 -37.21 -34.40
N THR A 266 15.96 -38.04 -35.43
CA THR A 266 16.57 -37.88 -36.76
C THR A 266 15.46 -37.91 -37.81
N ARG A 267 15.46 -36.98 -38.77
CA ARG A 267 14.53 -36.98 -39.91
C ARG A 267 15.23 -36.58 -41.21
N THR A 268 14.64 -36.92 -42.34
CA THR A 268 15.00 -36.35 -43.64
C THR A 268 13.99 -35.26 -43.98
N ASN A 269 14.45 -34.06 -44.34
CA ASN A 269 13.61 -32.96 -44.78
C ASN A 269 13.05 -33.28 -46.19
N VAL A 270 11.76 -33.04 -46.38
CA VAL A 270 10.99 -33.47 -47.56
C VAL A 270 11.33 -32.65 -48.81
N TYR A 271 11.88 -31.43 -48.65
CA TYR A 271 12.09 -30.50 -49.76
C TYR A 271 13.48 -30.61 -50.42
N ASP A 272 14.52 -30.88 -49.63
CA ASP A 272 15.93 -30.95 -50.08
C ASP A 272 16.59 -32.32 -49.86
N ASN A 273 15.90 -33.24 -49.16
CA ASN A 273 16.40 -34.56 -48.73
C ASN A 273 17.62 -34.51 -47.78
N ILE A 274 17.85 -33.39 -47.09
CA ILE A 274 18.92 -33.26 -46.09
C ILE A 274 18.48 -33.93 -44.77
N VAL A 275 19.44 -34.56 -44.08
CA VAL A 275 19.19 -35.19 -42.78
C VAL A 275 19.37 -34.17 -41.65
N GLU A 276 18.29 -33.95 -40.91
CA GLU A 276 18.18 -33.06 -39.76
C GLU A 276 18.05 -33.85 -38.46
N TYR A 277 18.46 -33.23 -37.35
CA TYR A 277 18.44 -33.82 -36.02
C TYR A 277 17.73 -32.88 -35.03
N TRP A 278 16.93 -33.44 -34.12
CA TRP A 278 16.23 -32.66 -33.09
C TRP A 278 17.19 -32.36 -31.94
N VAL A 279 17.57 -31.09 -31.79
CA VAL A 279 18.61 -30.66 -30.84
C VAL A 279 18.13 -29.52 -29.95
N THR A 280 18.45 -29.62 -28.65
CA THR A 280 18.25 -28.53 -27.69
C THR A 280 19.24 -27.40 -27.98
N VAL A 281 18.74 -26.25 -28.42
CA VAL A 281 19.51 -25.06 -28.76
C VAL A 281 19.99 -24.36 -27.48
N ARG A 282 19.05 -24.11 -26.54
CA ARG A 282 19.31 -23.54 -25.21
C ARG A 282 18.40 -24.15 -24.15
N GLU A 283 18.92 -24.26 -22.93
CA GLU A 283 18.13 -24.56 -21.73
C GLU A 283 18.08 -23.31 -20.86
N HIS A 284 16.89 -22.77 -20.63
CA HIS A 284 16.68 -21.62 -19.75
C HIS A 284 15.94 -22.07 -18.48
N GLY A 285 16.71 -22.27 -17.41
CA GLY A 285 16.17 -22.52 -16.07
C GLY A 285 15.73 -21.22 -15.41
N ALA A 286 14.43 -21.08 -15.16
CA ALA A 286 13.86 -20.05 -14.30
C ALA A 286 13.33 -20.71 -13.02
N TYR A 287 13.41 -20.00 -11.89
CA TYR A 287 12.82 -20.45 -10.63
C TYR A 287 11.50 -19.73 -10.39
N GLU A 288 10.40 -20.48 -10.37
CA GLU A 288 9.11 -20.03 -9.86
C GLU A 288 8.82 -20.81 -8.57
N GLU A 289 8.62 -20.10 -7.45
CA GLU A 289 8.22 -20.71 -6.16
C GLU A 289 6.70 -20.53 -5.95
N GLU A 290 5.91 -21.44 -6.51
CA GLU A 290 4.48 -21.56 -6.17
C GLU A 290 4.29 -22.20 -4.79
N HIS A 291 3.48 -21.56 -3.94
CA HIS A 291 3.12 -22.05 -2.60
C HIS A 291 1.79 -22.80 -2.60
N GLU A 292 1.77 -24.03 -3.09
CA GLU A 292 0.60 -24.93 -2.90
C GLU A 292 0.58 -25.47 -1.45
N ILE A 293 -0.53 -25.25 -0.73
CA ILE A 293 -0.73 -25.73 0.64
C ILE A 293 -1.80 -26.83 0.65
N LEU A 294 -1.36 -28.08 0.78
CA LEU A 294 -2.23 -29.24 1.00
C LEU A 294 -2.05 -29.78 2.43
N GLU A 295 -3.09 -29.65 3.26
CA GLU A 295 -3.14 -30.36 4.54
C GLU A 295 -3.55 -31.84 4.35
N ARG A 296 -2.97 -32.78 5.13
CA ARG A 296 -3.65 -33.36 6.33
C ARG A 296 -3.00 -34.65 6.90
N LYS A 297 -3.36 -34.90 8.17
CA LYS A 297 -3.37 -36.16 8.97
C LYS A 297 -2.10 -36.61 9.72
N LYS A 298 -2.36 -37.24 10.88
CA LYS A 298 -1.43 -37.65 11.94
C LYS A 298 -0.98 -39.12 11.81
N SER A 299 0.19 -39.47 12.36
CA SER A 299 0.44 -40.78 13.02
C SER A 299 1.57 -40.68 14.06
N THR A 300 1.97 -41.77 14.73
CA THR A 300 2.63 -41.76 16.06
C THR A 300 3.74 -42.81 16.30
N ARG A 301 4.55 -42.60 17.38
CA ARG A 301 5.53 -43.48 18.11
C ARG A 301 7.02 -43.12 17.85
N LYS A 302 7.79 -42.72 18.89
CA LYS A 302 8.67 -43.49 19.83
C LYS A 302 9.90 -44.12 19.13
N ALA A 303 11.19 -43.86 19.44
CA ALA A 303 11.96 -43.57 20.68
C ALA A 303 12.53 -44.84 21.37
N ASP A 304 13.63 -44.80 22.16
CA ASP A 304 14.52 -43.66 22.55
C ASP A 304 15.91 -43.70 21.80
N GLU A 305 17.18 -43.74 22.27
CA GLU A 305 17.89 -43.81 23.58
C GLU A 305 19.22 -42.97 23.56
N ALA A 306 20.42 -43.45 24.01
CA ALA A 306 21.57 -42.58 24.40
C ALA A 306 23.00 -43.23 24.53
N VAL A 307 23.92 -42.52 25.25
CA VAL A 307 25.33 -42.84 25.72
C VAL A 307 26.48 -42.30 24.83
N GLU A 308 27.57 -41.66 25.32
CA GLU A 308 27.78 -40.72 26.46
C GLU A 308 29.04 -39.83 26.22
N ILE A 309 29.45 -38.98 27.19
CA ILE A 309 30.50 -37.94 27.05
C ILE A 309 31.59 -38.10 28.12
N SER A 310 32.89 -37.93 27.81
CA SER A 310 33.93 -37.47 28.77
C SER A 310 35.23 -36.98 28.04
N PRO A 311 36.33 -36.48 28.70
CA PRO A 311 36.60 -35.05 28.58
C PRO A 311 38.10 -34.64 28.45
N GLY A 312 38.51 -33.95 27.37
CA GLY A 312 39.89 -33.46 27.29
C GLY A 312 40.27 -32.65 26.06
N THR A 313 39.73 -31.44 25.89
CA THR A 313 40.08 -30.59 24.72
C THR A 313 40.09 -29.08 25.04
N PHE A 314 40.79 -28.71 26.11
CA PHE A 314 41.18 -27.30 26.37
C PHE A 314 42.71 -27.09 26.44
N GLY A 315 43.47 -28.09 25.96
CA GLY A 315 44.81 -27.90 25.39
C GLY A 315 44.77 -28.16 23.88
N GLN A 316 45.82 -27.80 23.15
CA GLN A 316 45.98 -27.88 21.68
C GLN A 316 45.43 -26.73 20.80
N VAL A 317 44.99 -25.60 21.38
CA VAL A 317 44.75 -24.37 20.58
C VAL A 317 46.04 -23.90 19.85
N GLN A 318 47.21 -24.15 20.43
CA GLN A 318 48.51 -23.91 19.78
C GLN A 318 48.85 -24.97 18.71
N ALA A 319 48.56 -26.24 18.97
CA ALA A 319 48.97 -27.36 18.11
C ALA A 319 48.19 -27.49 16.79
N LEU A 320 47.14 -26.68 16.59
CA LEU A 320 46.39 -26.58 15.33
C LEU A 320 46.99 -25.58 14.33
N MET A 321 47.94 -24.73 14.74
CA MET A 321 48.71 -23.91 13.80
C MET A 321 49.91 -24.66 13.22
N ASP A 322 50.55 -25.52 14.03
CA ASP A 322 51.80 -26.19 13.66
C ASP A 322 51.60 -27.51 12.88
N ARG A 323 50.39 -28.08 12.86
CA ARG A 323 50.13 -29.39 12.20
C ARG A 323 49.74 -29.31 10.71
N GLY A 324 50.16 -28.26 10.01
CA GLY A 324 50.00 -28.13 8.55
C GLY A 324 50.86 -29.08 7.69
N ALA A 325 51.27 -30.23 8.22
CA ALA A 325 52.28 -31.12 7.63
C ALA A 325 52.02 -32.63 7.79
N LEU A 326 51.25 -33.07 8.79
CA LEU A 326 50.99 -34.48 9.08
C LEU A 326 49.55 -34.65 9.57
N ASP A 327 48.75 -35.38 8.79
CA ASP A 327 47.63 -36.27 9.16
C ASP A 327 46.88 -36.73 7.88
N GLY A 328 47.62 -36.98 6.79
CA GLY A 328 47.08 -37.37 5.48
C GLY A 328 46.77 -38.87 5.36
N ALA A 329 46.12 -39.45 6.37
CA ALA A 329 45.96 -40.90 6.51
C ALA A 329 44.50 -41.36 6.70
N ASP A 330 43.72 -40.70 7.56
CA ASP A 330 42.53 -41.32 8.16
C ASP A 330 41.26 -41.33 7.28
N ASP A 331 41.24 -40.59 6.18
CA ASP A 331 40.11 -40.58 5.22
C ASP A 331 40.30 -41.59 4.07
N ALA A 332 41.35 -42.42 4.13
CA ALA A 332 41.68 -43.42 3.11
C ALA A 332 40.85 -44.73 3.20
N ASN A 333 40.02 -44.89 4.24
CA ASN A 333 39.49 -46.20 4.63
C ASN A 333 37.96 -46.21 4.82
N LYS A 334 37.23 -45.68 3.83
CA LYS A 334 35.79 -45.93 3.63
C LYS A 334 35.56 -46.49 2.23
N GLU A 335 35.25 -47.77 2.17
CA GLU A 335 34.95 -48.47 0.92
C GLU A 335 33.74 -47.85 0.19
N LEU A 336 33.78 -47.91 -1.14
CA LEU A 336 32.77 -47.30 -2.00
C LEU A 336 31.46 -48.10 -2.00
N PRO A 337 30.29 -47.46 -1.87
CA PRO A 337 29.03 -48.06 -2.29
C PRO A 337 29.00 -48.13 -3.82
N ASP A 338 29.19 -49.34 -4.35
CA ASP A 338 29.16 -49.59 -5.79
C ASP A 338 27.82 -49.17 -6.45
N GLY A 339 27.87 -48.79 -7.72
CA GLY A 339 26.68 -48.58 -8.55
C GLY A 339 26.07 -47.16 -8.60
N LYS A 340 26.65 -46.15 -7.93
CA LYS A 340 26.12 -44.76 -7.89
C LYS A 340 26.74 -43.78 -8.91
N VAL A 341 27.16 -44.29 -10.06
CA VAL A 341 27.73 -43.58 -11.24
C VAL A 341 27.04 -42.23 -11.54
N ALA A 342 25.70 -42.21 -11.59
CA ALA A 342 24.92 -41.01 -11.90
C ALA A 342 24.94 -39.94 -10.79
N GLU A 343 24.97 -40.35 -9.51
CA GLU A 343 25.08 -39.44 -8.38
C GLU A 343 26.48 -38.82 -8.31
N ASN A 344 27.52 -39.61 -8.59
CA ASN A 344 28.91 -39.16 -8.67
C ASN A 344 29.10 -38.12 -9.80
N LYS A 345 28.59 -38.38 -11.02
CA LYS A 345 28.59 -37.40 -12.12
C LYS A 345 27.85 -36.10 -11.73
N ALA A 346 26.70 -36.23 -11.07
CA ALA A 346 25.91 -35.07 -10.63
C ALA A 346 26.60 -34.26 -9.51
N HIS A 347 27.29 -34.92 -8.58
CA HIS A 347 28.06 -34.26 -7.53
C HIS A 347 29.25 -33.47 -8.12
N PHE A 348 30.03 -34.10 -8.99
CA PHE A 348 31.18 -33.46 -9.64
C PHE A 348 30.76 -32.25 -10.48
N LYS A 349 29.67 -32.35 -11.25
CA LYS A 349 29.15 -31.21 -12.03
C LYS A 349 28.73 -30.05 -11.13
N ARG A 350 27.98 -30.31 -10.05
CA ARG A 350 27.60 -29.25 -9.07
C ARG A 350 28.82 -28.57 -8.44
N PHE A 351 29.90 -29.30 -8.20
CA PHE A 351 31.16 -28.74 -7.72
C PHE A 351 31.80 -27.81 -8.77
N MET A 352 31.86 -28.23 -10.03
CA MET A 352 32.31 -27.37 -11.14
C MET A 352 31.47 -26.08 -11.25
N ASP A 353 30.14 -26.19 -11.28
CA ASP A 353 29.23 -25.05 -11.39
C ASP A 353 29.45 -24.02 -10.26
N SER A 354 29.79 -24.50 -9.05
CA SER A 354 30.14 -23.67 -7.89
C SER A 354 31.48 -22.94 -8.06
N VAL A 355 32.51 -23.62 -8.60
CA VAL A 355 33.83 -23.03 -8.89
C VAL A 355 33.73 -21.95 -9.97
N LEU A 356 32.98 -22.21 -11.05
CA LEU A 356 32.73 -21.23 -12.10
C LEU A 356 32.01 -19.98 -11.55
N THR A 357 30.95 -20.19 -10.77
CA THR A 357 30.22 -19.13 -10.06
C THR A 357 31.14 -18.28 -9.17
N LYS A 358 32.15 -18.90 -8.53
CA LYS A 358 33.14 -18.20 -7.72
C LYS A 358 34.09 -17.35 -8.57
N SER A 359 34.60 -17.86 -9.69
CA SER A 359 35.42 -17.08 -10.63
C SER A 359 34.66 -15.84 -11.14
N THR A 360 33.42 -16.02 -11.61
CA THR A 360 32.59 -14.92 -12.12
C THR A 360 32.37 -13.82 -11.08
N LYS A 361 32.11 -14.18 -9.81
CA LYS A 361 31.95 -13.20 -8.71
C LYS A 361 33.24 -12.43 -8.43
N LEU A 362 34.40 -13.09 -8.46
CA LEU A 362 35.70 -12.44 -8.25
C LEU A 362 36.08 -11.53 -9.43
N LYS A 363 35.79 -11.92 -10.68
CA LYS A 363 35.90 -11.04 -11.85
C LYS A 363 35.00 -9.82 -11.76
N GLY A 364 33.77 -9.99 -11.27
CA GLY A 364 32.85 -8.88 -10.98
C GLY A 364 33.43 -7.89 -9.97
N LEU A 365 33.99 -8.39 -8.85
CA LEU A 365 34.64 -7.55 -7.84
C LEU A 365 35.90 -6.85 -8.38
N VAL A 366 36.71 -7.51 -9.22
CA VAL A 366 37.86 -6.88 -9.89
C VAL A 366 37.43 -5.75 -10.81
N LYS A 367 36.31 -5.89 -11.53
CA LYS A 367 35.75 -4.82 -12.36
C LYS A 367 35.24 -3.66 -11.49
N ASP A 368 34.46 -3.96 -10.45
CA ASP A 368 33.94 -2.97 -9.51
C ASP A 368 35.07 -2.16 -8.83
N LEU A 369 36.18 -2.80 -8.48
CA LEU A 369 37.36 -2.12 -7.96
C LEU A 369 38.04 -1.20 -9.00
N ARG A 370 38.14 -1.64 -10.26
CA ARG A 370 38.73 -0.83 -11.35
C ARG A 370 37.87 0.38 -11.71
N ASP A 371 36.56 0.17 -11.83
CA ASP A 371 35.63 1.20 -12.31
C ASP A 371 35.43 2.33 -11.28
N ASN A 372 35.72 2.09 -10.00
CA ASN A 372 35.45 3.04 -8.90
C ASN A 372 36.68 3.55 -8.12
N TYR A 373 37.86 2.91 -8.20
CA TYR A 373 38.99 3.23 -7.29
C TYR A 373 40.40 3.20 -7.94
N GLU A 374 41.06 4.36 -7.99
CA GLU A 374 42.38 4.53 -8.63
C GLU A 374 43.60 4.48 -7.68
N ASN A 375 43.42 4.23 -6.38
CA ASN A 375 44.52 4.24 -5.41
C ASN A 375 45.40 2.97 -5.47
N ASP A 376 46.65 3.06 -5.00
CA ASP A 376 47.62 1.97 -5.16
C ASP A 376 47.30 0.73 -4.30
N THR A 377 46.62 0.90 -3.17
CA THR A 377 46.08 -0.22 -2.38
C THR A 377 45.01 -0.99 -3.17
N ALA A 378 44.13 -0.30 -3.90
CA ALA A 378 43.16 -0.93 -4.79
C ALA A 378 43.86 -1.68 -5.95
N LYS A 379 44.89 -1.08 -6.57
CA LYS A 379 45.70 -1.76 -7.61
C LYS A 379 46.38 -3.02 -7.08
N GLN A 380 46.88 -2.99 -5.84
CA GLN A 380 47.48 -4.16 -5.19
C GLN A 380 46.45 -5.28 -4.96
N TYR A 381 45.26 -4.95 -4.47
CA TYR A 381 44.17 -5.93 -4.29
C TYR A 381 43.63 -6.46 -5.62
N ILE A 382 43.48 -5.62 -6.66
CA ILE A 382 43.12 -6.04 -8.03
C ILE A 382 44.11 -7.10 -8.52
N SER A 383 45.42 -6.82 -8.45
CA SER A 383 46.48 -7.75 -8.89
C SER A 383 46.44 -9.09 -8.12
N GLN A 384 46.20 -9.06 -6.81
CA GLN A 384 46.07 -10.27 -5.98
C GLN A 384 44.81 -11.07 -6.33
N LEU A 385 43.66 -10.41 -6.51
CA LEU A 385 42.42 -11.08 -6.92
C LEU A 385 42.53 -11.67 -8.33
N GLU A 386 43.15 -10.98 -9.28
CA GLU A 386 43.37 -11.50 -10.64
C GLU A 386 44.30 -12.73 -10.65
N GLN A 387 45.34 -12.76 -9.81
CA GLN A 387 46.14 -13.97 -9.63
C GLN A 387 45.32 -15.13 -9.04
N HIS A 388 44.37 -14.86 -8.14
CA HIS A 388 43.50 -15.88 -7.56
C HIS A 388 42.43 -16.38 -8.55
N VAL A 389 41.88 -15.49 -9.38
CA VAL A 389 41.01 -15.84 -10.51
C VAL A 389 41.76 -16.71 -11.51
N SER A 390 42.95 -16.30 -11.97
CA SER A 390 43.74 -17.08 -12.94
C SER A 390 44.12 -18.48 -12.42
N LYS A 391 44.35 -18.63 -11.11
CA LYS A 391 44.57 -19.94 -10.47
C LYS A 391 43.28 -20.77 -10.43
N LEU A 392 42.14 -20.17 -10.07
CA LEU A 392 40.84 -20.87 -10.08
C LEU A 392 40.44 -21.36 -11.48
N GLU A 393 40.72 -20.58 -12.52
CA GLU A 393 40.34 -20.96 -13.89
C GLU A 393 41.21 -22.10 -14.44
N LYS A 394 42.52 -22.11 -14.18
CA LYS A 394 43.39 -23.26 -14.52
C LYS A 394 42.98 -24.55 -13.81
N GLU A 395 42.59 -24.46 -12.54
CA GLU A 395 42.08 -25.63 -11.79
C GLU A 395 40.69 -26.05 -12.29
N TYR A 396 39.87 -25.12 -12.80
CA TYR A 396 38.59 -25.42 -13.45
C TYR A 396 38.77 -26.09 -14.82
N ASP A 397 39.81 -25.74 -15.58
CA ASP A 397 40.18 -26.43 -16.81
C ASP A 397 40.56 -27.89 -16.51
N VAL A 398 41.32 -28.15 -15.43
CA VAL A 398 41.65 -29.51 -14.96
C VAL A 398 40.39 -30.29 -14.53
N LEU A 399 39.42 -29.65 -13.88
CA LEU A 399 38.12 -30.28 -13.60
C LEU A 399 37.36 -30.61 -14.90
N THR A 400 37.43 -29.74 -15.90
CA THR A 400 36.77 -29.91 -17.20
C THR A 400 37.39 -31.06 -18.02
N GLU A 401 38.72 -31.14 -18.07
CA GLU A 401 39.43 -32.31 -18.60
C GLU A 401 39.04 -33.60 -17.86
N THR A 402 38.92 -33.52 -16.52
CA THR A 402 38.55 -34.67 -15.71
C THR A 402 37.12 -35.12 -16.02
N MET A 403 36.17 -34.18 -16.18
CA MET A 403 34.81 -34.49 -16.64
C MET A 403 34.83 -35.21 -18.01
N ALA A 404 35.63 -34.73 -18.96
CA ALA A 404 35.77 -35.34 -20.29
C ALA A 404 36.37 -36.75 -20.24
N LYS A 405 37.36 -37.00 -19.36
CA LYS A 405 37.92 -38.34 -19.13
C LYS A 405 36.84 -39.30 -18.58
N GLY A 406 35.91 -38.81 -17.76
CA GLY A 406 34.78 -39.57 -17.25
C GLY A 406 33.69 -39.88 -18.28
N GLU A 407 33.47 -38.99 -19.27
CA GLU A 407 32.57 -39.28 -20.41
C GLU A 407 33.06 -40.53 -21.16
N ASN A 408 34.38 -40.70 -21.29
CA ASN A 408 35.01 -41.85 -21.96
C ASN A 408 35.05 -43.12 -21.08
N SER A 409 35.37 -43.02 -19.79
CA SER A 409 35.43 -44.19 -18.88
C SER A 409 34.06 -44.63 -18.34
N LYS A 410 32.99 -43.89 -18.64
CA LYS A 410 31.63 -44.04 -18.09
C LYS A 410 31.54 -43.80 -16.58
N TYR A 411 32.41 -42.93 -16.03
CA TYR A 411 32.47 -42.53 -14.61
C TYR A 411 32.63 -43.73 -13.65
N ASP A 412 33.55 -44.62 -14.01
CA ASP A 412 34.01 -45.74 -13.20
C ASP A 412 34.70 -45.29 -11.90
N ALA A 413 35.00 -46.27 -11.01
CA ALA A 413 35.65 -45.99 -9.73
C ALA A 413 37.04 -45.34 -9.88
N ALA A 414 37.79 -45.69 -10.94
CA ALA A 414 39.08 -45.07 -11.21
C ALA A 414 38.94 -43.59 -11.59
N TRP A 415 37.95 -43.23 -12.43
CA TRP A 415 37.60 -41.83 -12.67
C TRP A 415 37.17 -41.10 -11.41
N TRP A 416 36.35 -41.73 -10.56
CA TRP A 416 35.85 -41.06 -9.34
C TRP A 416 37.00 -40.67 -8.39
N ASN A 417 38.01 -41.53 -8.25
CA ASN A 417 39.20 -41.20 -7.44
C ASN A 417 40.00 -40.03 -8.04
N LEU A 418 40.19 -39.99 -9.37
CA LEU A 418 40.82 -38.86 -10.07
C LEU A 418 40.01 -37.55 -9.88
N ALA A 419 38.69 -37.64 -10.02
CA ALA A 419 37.75 -36.54 -9.82
C ALA A 419 37.77 -36.01 -8.37
N HIS A 420 37.86 -36.91 -7.38
CA HIS A 420 37.90 -36.55 -5.97
C HIS A 420 39.18 -35.77 -5.59
N GLU A 421 40.35 -36.21 -6.08
CA GLU A 421 41.61 -35.48 -5.85
C GLU A 421 41.68 -34.15 -6.62
N ALA A 422 41.06 -34.04 -7.79
CA ALA A 422 40.88 -32.75 -8.45
C ALA A 422 40.01 -31.80 -7.60
N MET A 423 38.86 -32.26 -7.09
CA MET A 423 37.99 -31.46 -6.21
C MET A 423 38.71 -30.99 -4.94
N LYS A 424 39.53 -31.83 -4.30
CA LYS A 424 40.33 -31.44 -3.11
C LYS A 424 41.27 -30.27 -3.42
N LYS A 425 42.02 -30.33 -4.53
CA LYS A 425 42.95 -29.26 -4.95
C LYS A 425 42.23 -27.94 -5.19
N VAL A 426 41.14 -27.96 -5.96
CA VAL A 426 40.37 -26.74 -6.28
C VAL A 426 39.72 -26.15 -5.02
N THR A 427 39.29 -26.98 -4.07
CA THR A 427 38.74 -26.53 -2.78
C THR A 427 39.75 -25.69 -1.99
N PHE A 428 41.02 -26.07 -1.97
CA PHE A 428 42.08 -25.29 -1.31
C PHE A 428 42.32 -23.93 -2.00
N VAL A 429 42.37 -23.91 -3.33
CA VAL A 429 42.53 -22.66 -4.12
C VAL A 429 41.35 -21.71 -3.94
N SER A 430 40.12 -22.25 -3.95
CA SER A 430 38.87 -21.49 -3.70
C SER A 430 38.78 -20.93 -2.28
N SER A 431 39.26 -21.69 -1.28
CA SER A 431 39.34 -21.24 0.10
C SER A 431 40.28 -20.03 0.25
N ARG A 432 41.47 -20.08 -0.38
CA ARG A 432 42.42 -18.96 -0.40
C ARG A 432 41.85 -17.73 -1.13
N ALA A 433 41.22 -17.92 -2.28
CA ALA A 433 40.56 -16.84 -3.02
C ALA A 433 39.42 -16.19 -2.21
N THR A 434 38.71 -16.97 -1.37
CA THR A 434 37.67 -16.45 -0.47
C THR A 434 38.23 -15.64 0.69
N ALA A 435 39.38 -16.02 1.23
CA ALA A 435 40.08 -15.23 2.25
C ALA A 435 40.53 -13.86 1.70
N GLU A 436 41.02 -13.82 0.45
CA GLU A 436 41.42 -12.55 -0.19
C GLU A 436 40.20 -11.67 -0.52
N GLU A 437 39.08 -12.26 -0.98
CA GLU A 437 37.81 -11.54 -1.15
C GLU A 437 37.33 -10.90 0.17
N GLN A 438 37.46 -11.61 1.30
CA GLN A 438 37.07 -11.07 2.61
C GLN A 438 37.99 -9.95 3.11
N LYS A 439 39.30 -9.97 2.79
CA LYS A 439 40.19 -8.84 3.09
C LYS A 439 39.80 -7.57 2.33
N VAL A 440 39.39 -7.69 1.06
CA VAL A 440 38.89 -6.54 0.29
C VAL A 440 37.59 -5.99 0.88
N ARG A 441 36.65 -6.88 1.25
CA ARG A 441 35.35 -6.47 1.82
C ARG A 441 35.43 -5.93 3.26
N PHE A 442 36.35 -6.42 4.08
CA PHE A 442 36.34 -6.23 5.55
C PHE A 442 37.71 -5.94 6.18
N GLY A 443 38.75 -5.65 5.39
CA GLY A 443 40.12 -5.44 5.89
C GLY A 443 40.33 -4.08 6.59
N PRO A 444 41.47 -3.91 7.32
CA PRO A 444 41.73 -2.71 8.11
C PRO A 444 41.88 -1.41 7.29
N GLN A 445 42.27 -1.52 6.01
CA GLN A 445 42.33 -0.40 5.06
C GLN A 445 41.07 -0.39 4.18
N HIS A 446 39.91 -0.32 4.82
CA HIS A 446 38.60 -0.40 4.15
C HIS A 446 38.41 0.75 3.15
N ILE A 447 38.15 0.41 1.89
CA ILE A 447 37.76 1.35 0.84
C ILE A 447 36.24 1.58 0.93
N PRO A 448 35.76 2.82 1.23
CA PRO A 448 34.33 3.06 1.42
C PRO A 448 33.55 2.99 0.08
N GLY A 449 32.48 2.20 0.07
CA GLY A 449 31.48 2.19 -1.03
C GLY A 449 31.01 0.81 -1.47
N ALA A 450 31.86 -0.22 -1.38
CA ALA A 450 31.61 -1.57 -1.91
C ALA A 450 30.61 -2.43 -1.08
N CYS A 451 29.47 -1.87 -0.67
CA CYS A 451 28.43 -2.56 0.10
C CYS A 451 27.02 -2.08 -0.30
N THR A 452 26.30 -2.92 -1.05
CA THR A 452 24.94 -2.63 -1.53
C THR A 452 23.84 -2.95 -0.51
N SER A 453 22.79 -2.12 -0.54
CA SER A 453 21.40 -2.45 -0.15
C SER A 453 21.13 -3.07 1.23
N VAL A 454 21.23 -2.26 2.30
CA VAL A 454 20.24 -2.29 3.41
C VAL A 454 19.91 -0.83 3.81
N PRO A 455 18.65 -0.36 3.69
CA PRO A 455 18.29 1.02 3.99
C PRO A 455 18.18 1.30 5.51
N MET A 456 19.27 1.75 6.13
CA MET A 456 19.23 2.36 7.47
C MET A 456 18.68 3.79 7.40
N LEU A 457 17.37 3.94 7.61
CA LEU A 457 16.73 5.23 7.86
C LEU A 457 17.17 5.80 9.22
N PHE A 458 18.24 6.60 9.26
CA PHE A 458 18.37 7.81 10.11
C PHE A 458 19.65 8.60 9.75
N SER A 459 19.53 9.89 9.43
CA SER A 459 20.69 10.77 9.14
C SER A 459 21.22 11.47 10.41
N PRO A 460 22.53 11.35 10.74
CA PRO A 460 23.12 11.96 11.95
C PRO A 460 23.05 13.49 12.05
N ARG A 461 22.67 14.21 10.99
CA ARG A 461 22.54 15.69 11.05
C ARG A 461 21.27 16.14 11.79
N LYS A 462 20.18 15.35 11.77
CA LYS A 462 18.94 15.72 12.47
C LYS A 462 19.02 15.58 14.00
N SER A 463 19.97 14.81 14.55
CA SER A 463 20.11 14.61 16.00
C SER A 463 20.89 15.72 16.72
N LYS A 464 21.77 16.49 16.05
CA LYS A 464 22.50 17.59 16.72
C LYS A 464 21.62 18.82 17.03
N GLN A 465 20.75 19.26 16.13
CA GLN A 465 19.77 20.35 16.40
C GLN A 465 18.64 19.94 17.39
N PHE A 466 18.54 18.65 17.69
CA PHE A 466 17.47 18.05 18.48
C PHE A 466 17.79 18.05 19.99
N LEU A 467 19.07 17.84 20.34
CA LEU A 467 19.55 17.86 21.73
C LEU A 467 19.44 19.26 22.36
N THR A 468 19.71 20.33 21.60
CA THR A 468 19.71 21.71 22.11
C THR A 468 18.33 22.23 22.53
N LYS A 469 17.24 21.53 22.20
CA LYS A 469 15.85 21.90 22.56
C LYS A 469 15.25 21.09 23.72
N MET A 470 16.01 20.19 24.35
CA MET A 470 15.52 19.43 25.51
C MET A 470 15.74 20.11 26.87
N SER A 471 16.48 21.23 26.91
CA SER A 471 16.99 21.83 28.15
C SER A 471 16.01 22.74 28.92
N SER A 472 14.79 22.95 28.44
CA SER A 472 13.81 23.87 29.06
C SER A 472 12.84 23.12 29.99
N PRO A 473 12.71 23.52 31.27
CA PRO A 473 11.85 22.80 32.22
C PRO A 473 10.36 23.04 31.95
N GLY A 474 9.65 21.98 31.56
CA GLY A 474 8.19 21.97 31.40
C GLY A 474 7.71 20.67 30.79
N ALA A 475 6.61 20.09 31.29
CA ALA A 475 6.16 18.72 30.95
C ALA A 475 5.63 18.52 29.50
N GLY A 476 5.73 19.55 28.65
CA GLY A 476 5.10 19.62 27.33
C GLY A 476 5.69 18.79 26.18
N PRO A 477 7.03 18.68 25.99
CA PRO A 477 7.59 18.12 24.74
C PRO A 477 7.44 16.60 24.60
N GLY A 478 7.85 15.83 25.61
CA GLY A 478 7.90 14.36 25.55
C GLY A 478 6.51 13.71 25.47
N LEU A 479 5.52 14.29 26.15
CA LEU A 479 4.14 13.77 26.16
C LEU A 479 3.48 13.92 24.78
N ARG A 480 3.60 15.09 24.13
CA ARG A 480 3.12 15.31 22.76
C ARG A 480 3.76 14.33 21.78
N ARG A 481 5.07 14.09 21.92
CA ARG A 481 5.80 13.13 21.08
C ARG A 481 5.30 11.70 21.24
N PHE A 482 5.07 11.23 22.47
CA PHE A 482 4.50 9.89 22.71
C PHE A 482 3.10 9.74 22.06
N VAL A 483 2.29 10.78 22.17
CA VAL A 483 0.94 10.85 21.58
C VAL A 483 1.01 10.81 20.05
N HIS A 484 1.91 11.57 19.42
CA HIS A 484 2.18 11.56 17.98
C HIS A 484 2.79 10.23 17.49
N GLU A 485 3.72 9.61 18.22
CA GLU A 485 4.35 8.32 17.85
C GLU A 485 3.41 7.10 18.02
N ILE A 486 2.24 7.26 18.66
CA ILE A 486 1.17 6.25 18.70
C ILE A 486 -0.01 6.58 17.78
N GLY A 487 -0.34 7.87 17.60
CA GLY A 487 -1.52 8.32 16.84
C GLY A 487 -1.28 8.66 15.37
N GLU A 488 -0.07 9.06 15.00
CA GLU A 488 0.22 9.73 13.73
C GLU A 488 1.41 9.11 12.97
N GLY A 489 2.56 9.01 13.64
CA GLY A 489 3.72 8.30 13.12
C GLY A 489 3.39 6.82 12.92
N VAL A 490 4.02 6.20 11.90
CA VAL A 490 3.86 4.79 11.48
C VAL A 490 3.52 3.89 12.68
N PRO A 491 2.25 3.50 12.88
CA PRO A 491 1.83 3.03 14.20
C PRO A 491 2.66 1.85 14.68
N VAL A 492 3.06 1.86 15.95
CA VAL A 492 3.91 0.82 16.52
C VAL A 492 3.08 -0.17 17.36
N ALA A 493 3.53 -1.43 17.46
CA ALA A 493 2.99 -2.33 18.48
C ALA A 493 3.37 -1.79 19.88
N CYS A 494 2.52 -1.94 20.91
CA CYS A 494 2.83 -1.37 22.24
C CYS A 494 4.16 -1.91 22.82
N ALA A 495 4.55 -3.15 22.51
CA ALA A 495 5.85 -3.72 22.89
C ALA A 495 7.07 -3.06 22.20
N VAL A 496 6.88 -2.33 21.09
CA VAL A 496 7.91 -1.49 20.48
C VAL A 496 7.97 -0.14 21.19
N ALA A 497 6.83 0.52 21.40
CA ALA A 497 6.79 1.81 22.13
C ALA A 497 7.41 1.73 23.54
N ILE A 498 7.19 0.62 24.26
CA ILE A 498 7.82 0.34 25.55
C ILE A 498 9.35 0.21 25.42
N ARG A 499 9.86 -0.43 24.36
CA ARG A 499 11.31 -0.54 24.11
C ARG A 499 11.93 0.80 23.72
N THR A 500 11.25 1.60 22.91
CA THR A 500 11.67 2.97 22.59
C THR A 500 11.75 3.84 23.85
N ALA A 501 10.72 3.80 24.71
CA ALA A 501 10.75 4.55 25.97
C ALA A 501 11.87 4.10 26.92
N LYS A 502 12.18 2.80 26.99
CA LYS A 502 13.35 2.30 27.73
C LYS A 502 14.66 2.86 27.17
N ALA A 503 14.84 2.84 25.85
CA ALA A 503 16.04 3.41 25.20
C ALA A 503 16.15 4.93 25.44
N VAL A 504 15.05 5.68 25.31
CA VAL A 504 15.03 7.13 25.59
C VAL A 504 15.39 7.44 27.06
N VAL A 505 14.96 6.61 28.01
CA VAL A 505 15.34 6.74 29.44
C VAL A 505 16.78 6.27 29.72
N GLU A 506 17.30 5.32 28.93
CA GLU A 506 18.70 4.83 28.98
C GLU A 506 19.68 5.88 28.40
N GLU A 507 19.30 6.56 27.31
CA GLU A 507 20.11 7.57 26.61
C GLU A 507 19.95 8.99 27.19
N VAL A 508 18.78 9.34 27.74
CA VAL A 508 18.47 10.66 28.31
C VAL A 508 17.91 10.49 29.73
N PRO A 509 18.77 10.41 30.77
CA PRO A 509 18.33 10.13 32.14
C PRO A 509 17.32 11.13 32.72
N SER A 510 17.30 12.39 32.27
CA SER A 510 16.26 13.36 32.65
C SER A 510 14.85 12.97 32.16
N ALA A 511 14.73 12.18 31.10
CA ALA A 511 13.46 11.62 30.66
C ALA A 511 12.85 10.63 31.69
N ALA A 512 13.66 10.11 32.64
CA ALA A 512 13.17 9.32 33.77
C ALA A 512 12.24 10.12 34.72
N GLN A 513 12.31 11.45 34.69
CA GLN A 513 11.44 12.35 35.46
C GLN A 513 10.14 12.70 34.70
N SER A 514 9.97 12.19 33.47
CA SER A 514 8.81 12.48 32.60
C SER A 514 7.79 11.33 32.54
N SER A 515 6.65 11.58 31.89
CA SER A 515 5.64 10.55 31.59
C SER A 515 6.20 9.34 30.81
N VAL A 516 7.28 9.52 30.03
CA VAL A 516 7.98 8.44 29.29
C VAL A 516 8.47 7.34 30.24
N ALA A 517 8.87 7.68 31.46
CA ALA A 517 9.30 6.72 32.48
C ALA A 517 8.20 5.71 32.86
N SER A 518 6.94 6.15 32.90
CA SER A 518 5.80 5.25 33.16
C SER A 518 5.58 4.25 32.02
N LEU A 519 5.90 4.61 30.77
CA LEU A 519 5.88 3.68 29.64
C LEU A 519 7.11 2.76 29.64
N ALA A 520 8.29 3.28 29.97
CA ALA A 520 9.52 2.49 30.10
C ALA A 520 9.39 1.40 31.18
N ALA A 521 8.67 1.69 32.27
CA ALA A 521 8.36 0.74 33.34
C ALA A 521 7.37 -0.38 32.96
N CYS A 522 6.70 -0.31 31.80
CA CYS A 522 5.72 -1.31 31.39
C CYS A 522 6.35 -2.64 30.96
N ARG A 523 5.59 -3.73 31.13
CA ARG A 523 6.04 -5.09 30.79
C ARG A 523 5.62 -5.45 29.36
N GLU A 524 6.59 -5.72 28.50
CA GLU A 524 6.35 -6.04 27.07
C GLU A 524 5.40 -7.24 26.87
N ASN A 525 5.49 -8.25 27.75
CA ASN A 525 4.61 -9.42 27.79
C ASN A 525 3.12 -9.09 27.99
N ASN A 526 2.78 -7.90 28.51
CA ASN A 526 1.41 -7.41 28.68
C ASN A 526 1.23 -6.02 28.04
N SER A 527 2.06 -5.71 27.04
CA SER A 527 2.24 -4.36 26.48
C SER A 527 0.94 -3.61 26.18
N GLU A 528 0.02 -4.19 25.42
CA GLU A 528 -1.29 -3.59 25.11
C GLU A 528 -2.08 -3.18 26.37
N ARG A 529 -2.10 -4.03 27.42
CA ARG A 529 -2.79 -3.77 28.68
C ARG A 529 -2.07 -2.70 29.50
N ASP A 530 -0.75 -2.78 29.59
CA ASP A 530 0.05 -1.92 30.46
C ASP A 530 0.20 -0.52 29.83
N THR A 531 0.40 -0.42 28.51
CA THR A 531 0.30 0.85 27.75
C THR A 531 -1.11 1.44 27.80
N GLY A 532 -2.17 0.61 27.70
CA GLY A 532 -3.55 1.08 27.89
C GLY A 532 -3.82 1.68 29.29
N ARG A 533 -3.21 1.09 30.33
CA ARG A 533 -3.23 1.66 31.70
C ARG A 533 -2.47 2.97 31.79
N VAL A 534 -1.31 3.11 31.14
CA VAL A 534 -0.56 4.37 31.05
C VAL A 534 -1.37 5.45 30.32
N ALA A 535 -1.96 5.13 29.17
CA ALA A 535 -2.82 6.05 28.43
C ALA A 535 -4.02 6.52 29.27
N LYS A 536 -4.69 5.60 30.00
CA LYS A 536 -5.76 5.96 30.93
C LYS A 536 -5.27 6.83 32.09
N ARG A 537 -4.09 6.54 32.68
CA ARG A 537 -3.51 7.30 33.80
C ARG A 537 -3.24 8.77 33.44
N PHE A 538 -2.78 9.04 32.21
CA PHE A 538 -2.45 10.38 31.73
C PHE A 538 -3.58 11.02 30.88
N GLY A 539 -4.79 10.44 30.87
CA GLY A 539 -5.94 10.99 30.12
C GLY A 539 -5.81 10.96 28.59
N LEU A 540 -4.87 10.19 28.04
CA LEU A 540 -4.45 10.22 26.62
C LEU A 540 -5.37 9.41 25.69
N LYS A 541 -6.66 9.33 26.02
CA LYS A 541 -7.70 8.63 25.26
C LYS A 541 -8.97 9.43 25.37
N LEU A 542 -9.73 9.57 24.27
CA LEU A 542 -11.07 10.14 24.33
C LEU A 542 -11.92 9.39 25.40
N PRO A 543 -12.70 10.09 26.23
CA PRO A 543 -13.38 9.52 27.41
C PRO A 543 -14.59 8.64 27.07
N ILE A 544 -14.69 8.19 25.82
CA ILE A 544 -15.77 7.38 25.28
C ILE A 544 -15.62 5.93 25.82
N PRO A 545 -16.65 5.35 26.46
CA PRO A 545 -16.66 3.97 26.92
C PRO A 545 -16.84 3.00 25.73
N LEU A 546 -16.65 1.70 26.00
CA LEU A 546 -17.03 0.64 25.07
C LEU A 546 -18.36 0.04 25.54
N SER A 547 -19.37 0.10 24.69
CA SER A 547 -20.58 -0.71 24.83
C SER A 547 -20.31 -2.12 24.31
N ARG A 548 -21.26 -3.04 24.49
CA ARG A 548 -21.16 -4.43 24.02
C ARG A 548 -22.45 -4.89 23.34
N VAL A 549 -22.29 -5.82 22.40
CA VAL A 549 -23.37 -6.47 21.65
C VAL A 549 -23.08 -7.97 21.57
N GLN A 550 -24.13 -8.79 21.68
CA GLN A 550 -24.06 -10.24 21.51
C GLN A 550 -24.21 -10.57 20.02
N LEU A 551 -23.23 -11.26 19.44
CA LEU A 551 -23.19 -11.71 18.04
C LEU A 551 -22.99 -13.23 18.01
N GLY A 552 -24.07 -13.98 17.74
CA GLY A 552 -24.06 -15.43 17.91
C GLY A 552 -23.65 -15.81 19.34
N SER A 553 -22.54 -16.56 19.49
CA SER A 553 -21.98 -16.94 20.80
C SER A 553 -21.07 -15.88 21.45
N ASP A 554 -20.60 -14.87 20.71
CA ASP A 554 -19.59 -13.91 21.19
C ASP A 554 -20.19 -12.58 21.66
N GLU A 555 -19.68 -12.05 22.78
CA GLU A 555 -19.99 -10.70 23.24
C GLU A 555 -18.87 -9.73 22.80
N ILE A 556 -19.09 -8.96 21.73
CA ILE A 556 -18.07 -8.04 21.17
C ILE A 556 -18.27 -6.58 21.65
N PRO A 557 -17.19 -5.79 21.78
CA PRO A 557 -17.31 -4.38 22.12
C PRO A 557 -17.51 -3.48 20.88
N PHE A 558 -18.29 -2.42 21.03
CA PHE A 558 -18.48 -1.35 20.04
C PHE A 558 -18.52 0.04 20.70
N LEU A 559 -18.49 1.09 19.88
CA LEU A 559 -18.61 2.49 20.28
C LEU A 559 -19.99 3.02 19.86
N LYS A 560 -20.73 3.57 20.81
CA LYS A 560 -22.02 4.21 20.56
C LYS A 560 -21.85 5.60 19.97
N MET A 561 -22.77 6.01 19.11
CA MET A 561 -22.83 7.40 18.69
C MET A 561 -23.37 8.28 19.83
N SER A 562 -24.20 7.75 20.74
CA SER A 562 -24.63 8.46 21.95
C SER A 562 -23.44 8.94 22.80
N ASP A 563 -22.41 8.12 22.91
CA ASP A 563 -21.22 8.40 23.71
C ASP A 563 -20.29 9.39 23.00
N TRP A 564 -20.13 9.28 21.68
CA TRP A 564 -19.47 10.29 20.84
C TRP A 564 -20.17 11.65 20.96
N ALA A 565 -21.50 11.68 20.78
CA ALA A 565 -22.32 12.89 20.88
C ALA A 565 -22.25 13.53 22.26
N THR A 566 -22.31 12.72 23.32
CA THR A 566 -22.13 13.18 24.72
C THR A 566 -20.75 13.82 24.92
N PHE A 567 -19.68 13.18 24.44
CA PHE A 567 -18.33 13.75 24.46
C PHE A 567 -18.24 15.08 23.68
N ILE A 568 -18.79 15.15 22.48
CA ILE A 568 -18.78 16.34 21.62
C ILE A 568 -19.47 17.52 22.30
N LEU A 569 -20.61 17.29 22.94
CA LEU A 569 -21.36 18.32 23.67
C LEU A 569 -20.61 18.75 24.95
N GLN A 570 -20.11 17.80 25.75
CA GLN A 570 -19.35 18.09 26.98
C GLN A 570 -18.00 18.79 26.73
N ALA A 571 -17.36 18.56 25.59
CA ALA A 571 -16.16 19.27 25.16
C ALA A 571 -16.45 20.61 24.44
N HIS A 572 -17.73 20.98 24.30
CA HIS A 572 -18.22 22.14 23.55
C HIS A 572 -17.71 22.17 22.08
N LEU A 573 -17.71 21.00 21.43
CA LEU A 573 -17.24 20.77 20.05
C LEU A 573 -18.37 20.75 18.99
N TRP A 574 -19.63 21.02 19.38
CA TRP A 574 -20.80 21.07 18.46
C TRP A 574 -20.54 21.87 17.18
N HIS A 575 -19.86 23.01 17.31
CA HIS A 575 -19.48 23.91 16.22
C HIS A 575 -18.64 23.24 15.11
N ARG A 576 -17.87 22.19 15.43
CA ARG A 576 -17.11 21.41 14.44
C ARG A 576 -18.02 20.56 13.55
N LEU A 577 -19.19 20.14 14.04
CA LEU A 577 -20.15 19.36 13.25
C LEU A 577 -20.75 20.18 12.10
N CYS A 578 -20.81 21.51 12.22
CA CYS A 578 -21.18 22.42 11.13
C CYS A 578 -19.97 23.12 10.48
N GLY A 579 -18.74 22.60 10.68
CA GLY A 579 -17.55 23.05 9.98
C GLY A 579 -16.93 24.37 10.44
N LEU A 580 -17.27 24.85 11.64
CA LEU A 580 -16.64 26.01 12.25
C LEU A 580 -15.39 25.60 13.04
N THR A 581 -14.37 26.46 13.04
CA THR A 581 -13.17 26.32 13.90
C THR A 581 -13.47 26.81 15.31
N ASP A 582 -14.23 27.91 15.41
CA ASP A 582 -14.51 28.63 16.64
C ASP A 582 -15.93 28.39 17.17
N ARG A 583 -16.14 28.68 18.45
CA ARG A 583 -17.43 28.51 19.14
C ARG A 583 -18.35 29.71 18.89
N ASP A 584 -19.30 29.56 17.98
CA ASP A 584 -20.41 30.51 17.75
C ASP A 584 -21.75 29.75 17.77
N GLN A 585 -22.40 29.69 18.93
CA GLN A 585 -23.61 28.87 19.12
C GLN A 585 -24.77 29.34 18.23
N GLN A 586 -24.99 30.65 18.07
CA GLN A 586 -26.07 31.15 17.23
C GLN A 586 -25.83 30.80 15.76
N ARG A 587 -24.60 30.98 15.26
CA ARG A 587 -24.25 30.59 13.89
C ARG A 587 -24.33 29.07 13.67
N CYS A 588 -24.06 28.25 14.68
CA CYS A 588 -24.33 26.81 14.59
C CYS A 588 -25.82 26.54 14.35
N CYS A 589 -26.69 27.16 15.16
CA CYS A 589 -28.14 27.04 15.04
C CYS A 589 -28.64 27.52 13.67
N ASP A 590 -28.17 28.69 13.22
CA ASP A 590 -28.54 29.25 11.93
C ASP A 590 -28.06 28.40 10.75
N ILE A 591 -26.85 27.81 10.83
CA ILE A 591 -26.33 26.89 9.80
C ILE A 591 -27.16 25.62 9.72
N TRP A 592 -27.48 24.99 10.85
CA TRP A 592 -28.32 23.77 10.86
C TRP A 592 -29.76 24.05 10.41
N GLN A 593 -30.37 25.13 10.88
CA GLN A 593 -31.69 25.56 10.39
C GLN A 593 -31.65 25.83 8.88
N SER A 594 -30.61 26.49 8.38
CA SER A 594 -30.39 26.74 6.95
C SER A 594 -30.11 25.46 6.16
N PHE A 595 -29.52 24.43 6.77
CA PHE A 595 -29.34 23.11 6.16
C PHE A 595 -30.69 22.40 5.99
N TRP A 596 -31.45 22.22 7.07
CA TRP A 596 -32.73 21.51 7.02
C TRP A 596 -33.76 22.23 6.13
N THR A 597 -33.78 23.57 6.15
CA THR A 597 -34.64 24.38 5.25
C THR A 597 -34.29 24.20 3.77
N ARG A 598 -33.04 23.83 3.44
CA ARG A 598 -32.63 23.47 2.07
C ARG A 598 -32.92 22.01 1.75
N TYR A 599 -32.56 21.11 2.66
CA TYR A 599 -32.74 19.67 2.52
C TYR A 599 -34.22 19.29 2.34
N GLN A 600 -35.15 20.02 2.98
CA GLN A 600 -36.60 19.85 2.82
C GLN A 600 -37.08 20.06 1.37
N LYS A 601 -36.35 20.83 0.54
CA LYS A 601 -36.68 21.02 -0.88
C LYS A 601 -36.20 19.89 -1.79
N ILE A 602 -35.29 19.04 -1.29
CA ILE A 602 -34.77 17.87 -2.00
C ILE A 602 -35.51 16.61 -1.54
N GLU A 603 -35.66 16.45 -0.22
CA GLU A 603 -36.20 15.26 0.46
C GLU A 603 -37.39 15.67 1.37
N PRO A 604 -38.52 16.13 0.82
CA PRO A 604 -39.65 16.65 1.62
C PRO A 604 -40.35 15.59 2.48
N ASN A 605 -40.27 14.31 2.10
CA ASN A 605 -41.05 13.23 2.70
C ASN A 605 -40.42 12.65 3.98
N HIS A 606 -39.09 12.71 4.12
CA HIS A 606 -38.50 13.54 5.18
C HIS A 606 -39.10 13.38 6.60
N PRO A 607 -39.18 12.19 7.25
CA PRO A 607 -39.91 12.01 8.51
C PRO A 607 -39.55 13.01 9.62
N ILE A 608 -38.35 13.61 9.58
CA ILE A 608 -37.95 14.68 10.51
C ILE A 608 -38.91 15.88 10.51
N TYR A 609 -39.49 16.25 9.36
CA TYR A 609 -40.41 17.39 9.23
C TYR A 609 -41.83 17.10 9.75
N LYS A 610 -42.14 15.83 10.03
CA LYS A 610 -43.43 15.38 10.58
C LYS A 610 -43.43 15.35 12.11
N ARG A 611 -42.32 15.67 12.76
CA ARG A 611 -42.16 15.62 14.23
C ARG A 611 -42.60 16.93 14.90
N PRO A 612 -43.62 16.93 15.77
CA PRO A 612 -44.07 18.15 16.45
C PRO A 612 -42.99 18.64 17.43
N GLY A 613 -42.73 19.95 17.44
CA GLY A 613 -41.80 20.59 18.38
C GLY A 613 -40.31 20.25 18.22
N HIS A 614 -39.91 19.65 17.10
CA HIS A 614 -38.53 19.22 16.88
C HIS A 614 -37.62 20.37 16.41
N ASP A 615 -36.55 20.66 17.17
CA ASP A 615 -35.62 21.76 16.89
C ASP A 615 -34.57 21.38 15.83
N LEU A 616 -34.85 21.73 14.58
CA LEU A 616 -33.95 21.55 13.44
C LEU A 616 -32.64 22.36 13.59
N SER A 617 -32.63 23.49 14.31
CA SER A 617 -31.42 24.28 14.55
C SER A 617 -30.40 23.56 15.45
N ARG A 618 -30.86 22.58 16.24
CA ARG A 618 -30.03 21.74 17.12
C ARG A 618 -29.92 20.29 16.66
N THR A 619 -30.27 20.02 15.40
CA THR A 619 -30.24 18.67 14.85
C THR A 619 -29.11 18.52 13.84
N CYS A 620 -28.12 17.68 14.17
CA CYS A 620 -27.00 17.38 13.29
C CYS A 620 -27.40 16.30 12.27
N ALA A 621 -27.21 16.59 10.97
CA ALA A 621 -27.34 15.60 9.91
C ALA A 621 -26.05 14.77 9.79
N LEU A 622 -26.18 13.46 10.02
CA LEU A 622 -25.12 12.47 9.93
C LEU A 622 -25.23 11.65 8.65
N LEU A 623 -24.09 11.14 8.19
CA LEU A 623 -23.97 10.10 7.19
C LEU A 623 -23.41 8.85 7.87
N LEU A 624 -23.99 7.69 7.57
CA LEU A 624 -23.53 6.38 8.05
C LEU A 624 -22.66 5.75 6.97
N HIS A 625 -21.43 5.40 7.34
CA HIS A 625 -20.38 4.92 6.44
C HIS A 625 -19.84 3.56 6.86
N GLY A 626 -19.56 2.69 5.89
CA GLY A 626 -18.81 1.45 6.11
C GLY A 626 -18.02 1.01 4.88
N ASP A 627 -16.93 0.28 5.10
CA ASP A 627 -16.03 -0.23 4.05
C ASP A 627 -15.15 -1.39 4.59
N GLU A 628 -14.55 -2.20 3.70
CA GLU A 628 -13.68 -3.34 4.03
C GLU A 628 -12.18 -2.98 3.99
N GLY A 629 -11.61 -2.56 5.13
CA GLY A 629 -10.17 -2.33 5.23
C GLY A 629 -9.34 -3.59 5.52
N ARG A 630 -8.07 -3.64 5.07
CA ARG A 630 -7.17 -4.78 5.38
C ARG A 630 -6.62 -4.78 6.80
N SER A 631 -6.74 -5.91 7.49
CA SER A 631 -6.12 -6.26 8.78
C SER A 631 -4.87 -7.15 8.60
N LEU A 632 -4.47 -7.86 9.66
CA LEU A 632 -3.32 -8.78 9.69
C LEU A 632 -3.46 -9.88 8.62
N ARG A 633 -2.34 -10.32 8.02
CA ARG A 633 -2.32 -11.29 6.90
C ARG A 633 -3.17 -10.89 5.67
N LYS A 634 -3.44 -9.58 5.46
CA LYS A 634 -4.37 -9.06 4.43
C LYS A 634 -5.84 -9.54 4.59
N SER A 635 -6.22 -10.11 5.73
CA SER A 635 -7.63 -10.44 6.01
C SER A 635 -8.49 -9.16 6.05
N ALA A 636 -9.74 -9.24 5.59
CA ALA A 636 -10.63 -8.07 5.61
C ALA A 636 -11.19 -7.79 7.01
N LEU A 637 -11.49 -6.51 7.24
CA LEU A 637 -12.03 -5.94 8.46
C LEU A 637 -13.02 -4.86 8.05
N MET A 638 -14.30 -5.17 8.15
CA MET A 638 -15.38 -4.19 8.05
C MET A 638 -15.18 -3.12 9.12
N VAL A 639 -15.19 -1.84 8.72
CA VAL A 639 -15.05 -0.69 9.63
C VAL A 639 -16.29 0.18 9.45
N ILE A 640 -17.04 0.43 10.53
CA ILE A 640 -18.30 1.18 10.51
C ILE A 640 -18.12 2.49 11.29
N SER A 641 -18.54 3.61 10.70
CA SER A 641 -18.38 4.96 11.24
C SER A 641 -19.52 5.89 10.85
N THR A 642 -19.67 7.00 11.56
CA THR A 642 -20.51 8.13 11.11
C THR A 642 -19.69 9.40 11.00
N HIS A 643 -20.15 10.35 10.19
CA HIS A 643 -19.64 11.72 10.17
C HIS A 643 -20.78 12.70 9.91
N SER A 644 -20.54 13.99 10.18
CA SER A 644 -21.46 15.03 9.72
C SER A 644 -21.42 15.16 8.19
N ILE A 645 -22.56 15.47 7.58
CA ILE A 645 -22.65 15.91 6.17
C ILE A 645 -21.96 17.26 5.94
N LEU A 646 -21.87 18.09 6.99
CA LEU A 646 -21.13 19.34 7.00
C LEU A 646 -19.72 19.12 7.55
N GLY A 647 -18.75 19.89 7.02
CA GLY A 647 -17.38 19.91 7.52
C GLY A 647 -16.62 21.15 7.04
N PHE A 648 -15.31 21.05 6.88
CA PHE A 648 -14.47 22.24 6.87
C PHE A 648 -14.29 22.92 5.50
N GLY A 649 -14.58 22.22 4.40
CA GLY A 649 -14.54 22.74 3.02
C GLY A 649 -13.85 21.81 2.02
N LEU A 650 -13.85 22.20 0.74
CA LEU A 650 -12.95 21.66 -0.29
C LEU A 650 -11.80 22.64 -0.57
N SER A 651 -10.54 22.19 -0.59
CA SER A 651 -9.40 23.08 -0.89
C SER A 651 -9.48 23.77 -2.27
N THR A 652 -10.20 23.17 -3.22
CA THR A 652 -10.49 23.68 -4.57
C THR A 652 -11.63 24.70 -4.65
N SER A 653 -12.43 24.85 -3.60
CA SER A 653 -13.59 25.75 -3.55
C SER A 653 -13.17 27.17 -3.19
N LYS A 654 -13.60 28.16 -3.99
CA LYS A 654 -13.23 29.58 -3.82
C LYS A 654 -13.56 30.11 -2.41
N HIS A 655 -12.65 30.90 -1.83
CA HIS A 655 -12.79 31.44 -0.47
C HIS A 655 -14.13 32.15 -0.22
N GLU A 656 -14.62 32.94 -1.17
CA GLU A 656 -15.93 33.61 -1.16
C GLU A 656 -17.13 32.68 -0.93
N LYS A 657 -17.02 31.39 -1.28
CA LYS A 657 -18.06 30.38 -1.06
C LYS A 657 -18.02 29.86 0.38
N LYS A 658 -16.84 29.82 1.00
CA LYS A 658 -16.59 29.36 2.38
C LYS A 658 -16.74 30.45 3.44
N SER A 659 -16.46 31.71 3.11
CA SER A 659 -16.40 32.82 4.07
C SER A 659 -17.78 33.34 4.51
N LYS A 660 -18.84 33.02 3.76
CA LYS A 660 -20.22 33.44 4.09
C LYS A 660 -20.64 32.94 5.47
N ARG A 661 -21.37 33.77 6.23
CA ARG A 661 -21.80 33.42 7.60
C ARG A 661 -22.51 32.07 7.67
N LEU A 662 -23.39 31.78 6.69
CA LEU A 662 -24.13 30.52 6.57
C LEU A 662 -23.55 29.59 5.48
N ALA A 663 -22.23 29.60 5.25
CA ALA A 663 -21.58 28.67 4.33
C ALA A 663 -21.71 27.22 4.83
N GLN A 664 -22.39 26.39 4.04
CA GLN A 664 -22.55 24.96 4.30
C GLN A 664 -21.54 24.20 3.44
N LYS A 665 -20.54 23.64 4.11
CA LYS A 665 -19.26 23.20 3.54
C LYS A 665 -19.12 21.68 3.58
N LEU A 666 -18.41 21.10 2.61
CA LEU A 666 -18.18 19.65 2.52
C LEU A 666 -17.12 19.15 3.53
N ASN A 667 -17.17 17.86 3.88
CA ASN A 667 -16.39 17.27 4.96
C ASN A 667 -15.06 16.61 4.50
N TYR A 668 -14.22 17.40 3.81
CA TYR A 668 -12.94 16.95 3.25
C TYR A 668 -11.71 17.50 3.98
N GLU A 669 -11.74 18.79 4.35
CA GLU A 669 -10.69 19.43 5.17
C GLU A 669 -10.76 18.99 6.65
N GLN A 670 -9.64 19.23 7.37
CA GLN A 670 -9.30 18.71 8.72
C GLN A 670 -8.95 17.21 8.76
N PRO A 671 -8.12 16.77 9.72
CA PRO A 671 -7.76 15.36 9.82
C PRO A 671 -8.96 14.47 10.11
N THR A 672 -9.04 13.34 9.41
CA THR A 672 -10.17 12.40 9.41
C THR A 672 -10.51 11.84 10.79
N TRP A 673 -9.50 11.65 11.64
CA TRP A 673 -9.63 11.32 13.08
C TRP A 673 -10.47 12.33 13.91
N THR A 674 -10.69 13.55 13.40
CA THR A 674 -11.43 14.63 14.08
C THR A 674 -12.76 14.98 13.41
N THR A 675 -13.10 14.30 12.30
CA THR A 675 -14.32 14.53 11.50
C THR A 675 -15.16 13.26 11.30
N ARG A 676 -14.59 12.07 11.51
CA ARG A 676 -15.26 10.76 11.50
C ARG A 676 -15.28 10.14 12.90
N PHE A 677 -16.39 9.50 13.23
CA PHE A 677 -16.67 8.87 14.52
C PHE A 677 -16.74 7.35 14.32
N LEU A 678 -15.72 6.63 14.79
CA LEU A 678 -15.68 5.17 14.68
C LEU A 678 -16.76 4.54 15.58
N LEU A 679 -17.60 3.67 15.02
CA LEU A 679 -18.64 2.95 15.75
C LEU A 679 -18.25 1.49 15.98
N SER A 680 -17.74 0.78 14.98
CA SER A 680 -17.28 -0.61 15.15
C SER A 680 -16.19 -1.01 14.16
N VAL A 681 -15.48 -2.11 14.48
CA VAL A 681 -14.68 -2.86 13.51
C VAL A 681 -15.00 -4.36 13.68
N LEU A 682 -15.23 -5.07 12.59
CA LEU A 682 -15.63 -6.48 12.60
C LEU A 682 -14.70 -7.28 11.67
N PRO A 683 -13.99 -8.32 12.14
CA PRO A 683 -13.17 -9.18 11.29
C PRO A 683 -14.02 -10.04 10.35
N LYS A 684 -13.52 -10.36 9.15
CA LYS A 684 -14.26 -11.17 8.15
C LYS A 684 -14.87 -12.47 8.66
N SER A 685 -14.25 -13.11 9.65
CA SER A 685 -14.72 -14.36 10.28
C SER A 685 -16.01 -14.23 11.12
N TYR A 686 -16.67 -13.07 11.13
CA TYR A 686 -18.00 -12.88 11.71
C TYR A 686 -19.09 -12.68 10.64
N TYR A 687 -18.75 -12.62 9.35
CA TYR A 687 -19.71 -12.34 8.27
C TYR A 687 -19.33 -13.01 6.93
N SER A 688 -18.60 -14.13 7.03
CA SER A 688 -18.16 -14.99 5.93
C SER A 688 -19.20 -16.05 5.57
N GLU A 689 -19.60 -16.07 4.30
CA GLU A 689 -20.66 -16.93 3.74
C GLU A 689 -20.44 -18.45 3.90
N GLU A 690 -19.24 -18.87 4.31
CA GLU A 690 -18.92 -20.28 4.61
C GLU A 690 -19.49 -20.76 5.96
N ASP A 691 -19.78 -19.84 6.90
CA ASP A 691 -20.30 -20.15 8.24
C ASP A 691 -21.83 -19.93 8.37
N ASP A 692 -22.46 -19.24 7.41
CA ASP A 692 -23.89 -18.86 7.44
C ASP A 692 -24.86 -20.08 7.53
N ALA A 693 -24.40 -21.28 7.18
CA ALA A 693 -25.17 -22.51 7.31
C ALA A 693 -25.27 -23.06 8.76
N ALA A 694 -24.64 -22.41 9.74
CA ALA A 694 -24.52 -22.86 11.12
C ALA A 694 -24.95 -21.82 12.18
N LEU A 695 -25.51 -20.68 11.77
CA LEU A 695 -25.93 -19.58 12.66
C LEU A 695 -27.42 -19.25 12.48
N ASP A 696 -28.14 -19.12 13.59
CA ASP A 696 -29.55 -18.70 13.60
C ASP A 696 -29.75 -17.18 13.36
N SER A 697 -28.66 -16.41 13.26
CA SER A 697 -28.69 -14.96 12.97
C SER A 697 -27.48 -14.51 12.13
N ASP A 698 -27.65 -13.39 11.39
CA ASP A 698 -26.58 -12.70 10.67
C ASP A 698 -25.82 -11.77 11.64
N PRO A 699 -24.54 -12.06 12.00
CA PRO A 699 -23.82 -11.28 13.00
C PRO A 699 -23.45 -9.86 12.55
N PHE A 700 -23.47 -9.59 11.24
CA PHE A 700 -23.29 -8.24 10.74
C PHE A 700 -24.60 -7.44 10.86
N GLN A 701 -25.76 -8.04 10.56
CA GLN A 701 -27.06 -7.37 10.79
C GLN A 701 -27.35 -7.18 12.28
N ASP A 702 -26.98 -8.12 13.16
CA ASP A 702 -27.09 -7.96 14.62
C ASP A 702 -26.24 -6.79 15.15
N LEU A 703 -25.01 -6.63 14.63
CA LEU A 703 -24.16 -5.46 14.91
C LEU A 703 -24.80 -4.15 14.40
N MET A 704 -25.36 -4.18 13.19
CA MET A 704 -26.05 -3.04 12.61
C MET A 704 -27.31 -2.66 13.40
N ASP A 705 -28.05 -3.62 13.96
CA ASP A 705 -29.19 -3.35 14.85
C ASP A 705 -28.75 -2.60 16.11
N ALA A 706 -27.73 -3.11 16.82
CA ALA A 706 -27.19 -2.44 18.02
C ALA A 706 -26.67 -1.02 17.75
N ILE A 707 -26.08 -0.78 16.57
CA ILE A 707 -25.68 0.56 16.10
C ILE A 707 -26.92 1.42 15.78
N CYS A 708 -27.93 0.86 15.12
CA CYS A 708 -29.10 1.60 14.67
C CYS A 708 -30.10 1.90 15.80
N ILE A 709 -30.21 1.05 16.83
CA ILE A 709 -30.94 1.36 18.08
C ILE A 709 -30.35 2.62 18.74
N ASP A 710 -29.02 2.72 18.79
CA ASP A 710 -28.33 3.85 19.42
C ASP A 710 -28.49 5.16 18.63
N LEU A 711 -28.27 5.10 17.31
CA LEU A 711 -28.52 6.21 16.38
C LEU A 711 -30.00 6.63 16.37
N ARG A 712 -30.93 5.68 16.47
CA ARG A 712 -32.37 5.95 16.55
C ARG A 712 -32.74 6.63 17.86
N SER A 713 -32.12 6.26 18.99
CA SER A 713 -32.30 6.96 20.26
C SER A 713 -31.80 8.41 20.21
N LEU A 714 -30.68 8.68 19.54
CA LEU A 714 -30.21 10.06 19.30
C LEU A 714 -31.14 10.88 18.40
N TYR A 715 -31.89 10.24 17.52
CA TYR A 715 -32.93 10.89 16.73
C TYR A 715 -34.19 11.14 17.56
N ASP A 716 -34.80 10.11 18.14
CA ASP A 716 -36.06 10.22 18.87
C ASP A 716 -35.92 11.07 20.14
N ASN A 717 -34.91 10.78 20.98
CA ASN A 717 -34.73 11.38 22.30
C ASN A 717 -33.76 12.55 22.31
N GLY A 718 -32.67 12.46 21.53
CA GLY A 718 -31.55 13.41 21.60
C GLY A 718 -30.79 13.38 22.94
N ILE A 719 -29.94 14.38 23.15
CA ILE A 719 -29.20 14.60 24.41
C ILE A 719 -29.62 15.95 24.99
N GLU A 720 -30.10 15.93 26.23
CA GLU A 720 -30.40 17.14 27.00
C GLU A 720 -29.12 17.75 27.58
N THR A 721 -28.99 19.07 27.54
CA THR A 721 -27.85 19.79 28.12
C THR A 721 -28.31 21.11 28.76
N LYS A 722 -27.45 21.72 29.58
CA LYS A 722 -27.69 23.09 30.11
C LYS A 722 -27.95 24.15 29.03
N ASP A 723 -27.47 23.90 27.81
CA ASP A 723 -27.57 24.83 26.68
C ASP A 723 -28.80 24.54 25.81
N GLY A 724 -29.55 23.46 26.10
CA GLY A 724 -30.72 22.93 25.37
C GLY A 724 -30.51 21.49 24.86
N ARG A 725 -31.56 20.91 24.27
CA ARG A 725 -31.56 19.55 23.70
C ARG A 725 -30.98 19.52 22.28
N PHE A 726 -30.10 18.57 22.01
CA PHE A 726 -29.46 18.37 20.71
C PHE A 726 -29.80 16.98 20.15
N TYR A 727 -30.09 16.91 18.85
CA TYR A 727 -30.47 15.66 18.17
C TYR A 727 -29.47 15.32 17.07
N PHE A 728 -29.48 14.05 16.64
CA PHE A 728 -28.68 13.58 15.50
C PHE A 728 -29.58 12.74 14.59
N CYS A 729 -29.51 12.98 13.30
CA CYS A 729 -30.32 12.30 12.30
C CYS A 729 -29.41 11.75 11.20
N VAL A 730 -29.32 10.43 11.04
CA VAL A 730 -28.71 9.84 9.84
C VAL A 730 -29.62 10.16 8.66
N VAL A 731 -29.10 10.80 7.62
CA VAL A 731 -29.88 11.19 6.43
C VAL A 731 -29.67 10.25 5.24
N LYS A 732 -28.50 9.60 5.15
CA LYS A 732 -28.15 8.60 4.13
C LYS A 732 -27.11 7.61 4.67
N VAL A 733 -27.03 6.46 4.00
CA VAL A 733 -25.97 5.45 4.10
C VAL A 733 -25.06 5.55 2.86
N MET A 734 -23.74 5.48 3.07
CA MET A 734 -22.70 5.55 2.04
C MET A 734 -21.56 4.56 2.34
N GLY A 735 -20.67 4.35 1.37
CA GLY A 735 -19.58 3.37 1.43
C GLY A 735 -19.27 2.83 0.04
N ASP A 736 -18.43 1.80 -0.04
CA ASP A 736 -18.32 1.00 -1.26
C ASP A 736 -19.61 0.17 -1.49
N TRP A 737 -19.86 -0.28 -2.73
CA TRP A 737 -21.10 -1.03 -3.00
C TRP A 737 -21.11 -2.43 -2.35
N PRO A 738 -20.00 -3.17 -2.20
CA PRO A 738 -19.93 -4.32 -1.30
C PRO A 738 -20.47 -4.07 0.13
N PHE A 739 -20.11 -2.96 0.79
CA PHE A 739 -20.73 -2.55 2.05
C PHE A 739 -22.22 -2.25 1.88
N ILE A 740 -22.61 -1.43 0.89
CA ILE A 740 -24.04 -1.09 0.64
C ILE A 740 -24.88 -2.35 0.38
N GLN A 741 -24.33 -3.37 -0.28
CA GLN A 741 -24.96 -4.68 -0.50
C GLN A 741 -25.22 -5.41 0.81
N LYS A 742 -24.21 -5.55 1.69
CA LYS A 742 -24.33 -6.30 2.95
C LYS A 742 -25.14 -5.50 4.00
N CYS A 743 -24.92 -4.18 4.08
CA CYS A 743 -25.69 -3.23 4.87
C CYS A 743 -27.18 -3.27 4.51
N GLY A 744 -27.50 -3.21 3.21
CA GLY A 744 -28.85 -3.20 2.70
C GLY A 744 -29.50 -4.56 2.45
N SER A 745 -28.83 -5.71 2.64
CA SER A 745 -29.36 -7.03 2.25
C SER A 745 -29.88 -7.04 0.79
N LEU A 746 -29.10 -6.48 -0.13
CA LEU A 746 -29.57 -6.13 -1.47
C LEU A 746 -29.55 -7.31 -2.45
N SER A 747 -30.70 -7.55 -3.11
CA SER A 747 -30.89 -8.53 -4.19
C SER A 747 -30.36 -8.07 -5.55
N ARG A 748 -30.38 -6.75 -5.80
CA ARG A 748 -29.93 -6.11 -7.05
C ARG A 748 -28.67 -5.29 -6.81
N THR A 749 -27.53 -5.79 -7.29
CA THR A 749 -26.24 -5.10 -7.18
C THR A 749 -25.39 -5.35 -8.42
N PHE A 750 -24.34 -4.55 -8.62
CA PHE A 750 -23.43 -4.68 -9.76
C PHE A 750 -22.77 -6.07 -9.91
N MET A 751 -22.77 -6.90 -8.86
CA MET A 751 -22.29 -8.29 -8.91
C MET A 751 -23.16 -9.21 -9.79
N ASN A 752 -24.41 -8.81 -10.06
CA ASN A 752 -25.38 -9.56 -10.87
C ASN A 752 -25.16 -9.46 -12.38
N ILE A 753 -24.29 -8.57 -12.86
CA ILE A 753 -24.05 -8.39 -14.31
C ILE A 753 -23.66 -9.72 -14.96
N SER A 754 -24.22 -9.98 -16.15
CA SER A 754 -23.93 -11.22 -16.88
C SER A 754 -22.44 -11.34 -17.23
N LYS A 755 -21.78 -12.37 -16.70
CA LYS A 755 -20.34 -12.61 -16.88
C LYS A 755 -20.00 -13.34 -18.19
N ALA A 756 -21.00 -13.72 -18.98
CA ALA A 756 -20.83 -14.39 -20.27
C ALA A 756 -22.03 -14.13 -21.19
N ALA A 757 -21.76 -13.83 -22.47
CA ALA A 757 -22.79 -13.64 -23.49
C ALA A 757 -23.65 -14.90 -23.76
N SER A 758 -23.18 -16.08 -23.33
CA SER A 758 -23.91 -17.35 -23.40
C SER A 758 -24.84 -17.63 -22.20
N SER A 759 -24.91 -16.71 -21.22
CA SER A 759 -25.79 -16.88 -20.05
C SER A 759 -27.26 -16.92 -20.47
N ARG A 760 -27.97 -17.99 -20.06
CA ARG A 760 -29.41 -18.16 -20.29
C ARG A 760 -30.28 -17.84 -19.07
N ALA A 761 -29.66 -17.49 -17.94
CA ALA A 761 -30.40 -17.09 -16.75
C ALA A 761 -30.97 -15.66 -16.96
N PRO A 762 -32.22 -15.39 -16.55
CA PRO A 762 -32.75 -14.03 -16.61
C PRO A 762 -31.90 -13.11 -15.73
N PRO A 763 -31.48 -11.93 -16.23
CA PRO A 763 -30.63 -11.03 -15.48
C PRO A 763 -31.38 -10.45 -14.27
N LYS A 764 -30.75 -10.49 -13.10
CA LYS A 764 -31.37 -10.11 -11.81
C LYS A 764 -31.49 -8.60 -11.61
N GLY A 765 -30.83 -7.81 -12.46
CA GLY A 765 -30.70 -6.36 -12.32
C GLY A 765 -29.47 -5.95 -11.50
N ILE A 766 -28.79 -4.90 -11.96
CA ILE A 766 -27.52 -4.41 -11.39
C ILE A 766 -27.68 -3.29 -10.37
N CYS A 767 -28.87 -2.68 -10.26
CA CYS A 767 -29.10 -1.45 -9.50
C CYS A 767 -30.12 -1.66 -8.37
N HIS A 768 -29.88 -1.05 -7.20
CA HIS A 768 -30.89 -1.04 -6.13
C HIS A 768 -32.01 -0.04 -6.40
N LEU A 769 -31.70 1.17 -6.89
CA LEU A 769 -32.69 2.22 -7.12
C LEU A 769 -33.69 1.93 -8.26
N CYS A 770 -33.31 1.12 -9.25
CA CYS A 770 -34.10 0.86 -10.47
C CYS A 770 -33.94 -0.59 -10.99
N CYS A 771 -34.56 -0.91 -12.12
CA CYS A 771 -34.53 -2.24 -12.74
C CYS A 771 -33.46 -2.39 -13.85
N ALA A 772 -32.46 -1.53 -13.91
CA ALA A 772 -31.36 -1.61 -14.88
C ALA A 772 -30.77 -3.03 -14.97
N ASP A 773 -30.50 -3.49 -16.21
CA ASP A 773 -30.03 -4.83 -16.58
C ASP A 773 -31.11 -5.93 -16.51
N MET A 774 -32.28 -5.70 -15.89
CA MET A 774 -33.41 -6.64 -15.98
C MET A 774 -33.96 -6.69 -17.41
N THR A 775 -34.64 -7.80 -17.76
CA THR A 775 -35.20 -8.02 -19.11
C THR A 775 -36.05 -6.84 -19.60
N GLY A 776 -35.60 -6.18 -20.66
CA GLY A 776 -36.26 -5.00 -21.26
C GLY A 776 -35.82 -3.64 -20.71
N VAL A 777 -34.86 -3.58 -19.79
CA VAL A 777 -34.41 -2.33 -19.14
C VAL A 777 -32.93 -2.06 -19.43
N GLU A 778 -32.68 -1.43 -20.58
CA GLU A 778 -31.34 -1.00 -21.01
C GLU A 778 -30.71 -0.01 -20.01
N TRP A 779 -29.40 -0.15 -19.77
CA TRP A 779 -28.61 0.77 -18.95
C TRP A 779 -27.35 1.30 -19.65
N GLU A 780 -26.95 0.67 -20.76
CA GLU A 780 -25.76 1.01 -21.56
C GLU A 780 -26.03 2.09 -22.62
N ASN A 781 -27.32 2.41 -22.85
CA ASN A 781 -27.78 3.32 -23.90
C ASN A 781 -27.77 4.79 -23.44
N PHE A 782 -26.59 5.39 -23.40
CA PHE A 782 -26.38 6.76 -22.89
C PHE A 782 -26.90 7.89 -23.81
N HIS A 783 -27.41 7.57 -25.00
CA HIS A 783 -27.88 8.58 -25.97
C HIS A 783 -29.26 9.14 -25.62
N ILE A 784 -30.11 8.34 -24.96
CA ILE A 784 -31.49 8.72 -24.64
C ILE A 784 -31.52 9.52 -23.32
N ARG A 785 -32.24 10.65 -23.32
CA ARG A 785 -32.53 11.48 -22.13
C ARG A 785 -34.03 11.82 -22.14
N PRO A 786 -34.82 11.51 -21.10
CA PRO A 786 -34.44 10.74 -19.90
C PRO A 786 -34.00 9.31 -20.23
N PRO A 787 -33.06 8.70 -19.46
CA PRO A 787 -32.68 7.31 -19.67
C PRO A 787 -33.84 6.32 -19.50
N THR A 788 -33.82 5.23 -20.27
CA THR A 788 -34.87 4.19 -20.31
C THR A 788 -35.10 3.47 -18.99
N TRP A 789 -34.11 3.47 -18.08
CA TRP A 789 -34.25 2.93 -16.73
C TRP A 789 -35.03 3.85 -15.76
N VAL A 790 -35.18 5.15 -16.05
CA VAL A 790 -35.81 6.13 -15.13
C VAL A 790 -37.25 5.76 -14.73
N PRO A 791 -38.14 5.33 -15.65
CA PRO A 791 -39.50 4.90 -15.28
C PRO A 791 -39.57 3.67 -14.37
N THR A 792 -38.45 2.95 -14.19
CA THR A 792 -38.36 1.78 -13.30
C THR A 792 -37.83 2.12 -11.89
N VAL A 793 -37.42 3.37 -11.66
CA VAL A 793 -36.96 3.83 -10.35
C VAL A 793 -38.08 3.67 -9.31
N ASN A 794 -37.76 3.08 -8.15
CA ASN A 794 -38.70 2.83 -7.05
C ASN A 794 -39.93 1.97 -7.43
N THR A 795 -39.85 1.13 -8.48
CA THR A 795 -40.97 0.25 -8.89
C THR A 795 -40.94 -1.15 -8.27
N LEU A 796 -39.75 -1.65 -7.90
CA LEU A 796 -39.55 -2.96 -7.28
C LEU A 796 -38.59 -2.87 -6.09
N SER A 797 -38.96 -3.49 -4.96
CA SER A 797 -38.09 -3.62 -3.78
C SER A 797 -36.71 -4.17 -4.16
N ALA A 798 -35.63 -3.59 -3.64
CA ALA A 798 -34.27 -4.10 -3.81
C ALA A 798 -33.87 -5.13 -2.73
N PHE A 799 -34.67 -5.30 -1.69
CA PHE A 799 -34.30 -6.01 -0.46
C PHE A 799 -34.59 -7.53 -0.53
N LEU A 800 -33.63 -8.37 -0.13
CA LEU A 800 -33.81 -9.82 0.09
C LEU A 800 -34.55 -10.07 1.41
N THR A 801 -34.08 -9.44 2.47
CA THR A 801 -34.70 -9.32 3.78
C THR A 801 -34.71 -7.84 4.17
N LEU A 802 -35.58 -7.40 5.07
CA LEU A 802 -35.61 -6.01 5.50
C LEU A 802 -34.37 -5.71 6.37
N PRO A 803 -33.38 -4.92 5.91
CA PRO A 803 -32.14 -4.68 6.67
C PRO A 803 -32.39 -3.79 7.90
N LYS A 804 -31.68 -4.06 9.00
CA LYS A 804 -31.81 -3.36 10.28
C LYS A 804 -31.56 -1.85 10.16
N VAL A 805 -30.75 -1.42 9.20
CA VAL A 805 -30.45 0.00 8.96
C VAL A 805 -31.69 0.85 8.61
N LEU A 806 -32.78 0.23 8.14
CA LEU A 806 -34.05 0.92 7.81
C LEU A 806 -34.97 1.17 9.03
N GLN A 807 -34.51 0.93 10.26
CA GLN A 807 -35.17 1.47 11.46
C GLN A 807 -34.76 2.93 11.77
N LEU A 808 -33.75 3.44 11.08
CA LEU A 808 -33.36 4.85 11.05
C LEU A 808 -34.38 5.70 10.26
N PRO A 809 -34.42 7.02 10.43
CA PRO A 809 -35.35 7.88 9.69
C PRO A 809 -34.96 8.05 8.20
N MET A 810 -35.76 7.52 7.29
CA MET A 810 -35.68 7.74 5.83
C MET A 810 -37.06 7.92 5.20
N GLU A 811 -37.13 8.21 3.90
CA GLU A 811 -38.41 8.18 3.17
C GLU A 811 -38.94 6.74 3.05
N GLU A 812 -40.03 6.43 3.76
CA GLU A 812 -40.67 5.10 3.73
C GLU A 812 -41.22 4.70 2.35
N SER A 813 -41.60 5.69 1.54
CA SER A 813 -42.08 5.52 0.16
C SER A 813 -40.99 5.21 -0.87
N PHE A 814 -39.70 5.37 -0.52
CA PHE A 814 -38.56 5.07 -1.39
C PHE A 814 -37.32 4.71 -0.54
N ARG A 815 -37.37 3.55 0.13
CA ARG A 815 -36.37 3.15 1.14
C ARG A 815 -34.98 2.95 0.53
N GLU A 816 -34.91 2.52 -0.72
CA GLU A 816 -33.69 2.31 -1.51
C GLU A 816 -32.88 3.60 -1.68
N ASN A 817 -33.55 4.77 -1.76
CA ASN A 817 -32.90 6.09 -1.83
C ASN A 817 -32.11 6.43 -0.54
N PHE A 818 -32.27 5.67 0.55
CA PHE A 818 -31.43 5.84 1.73
C PHE A 818 -29.96 5.43 1.48
N PHE A 819 -29.70 4.60 0.46
CA PHE A 819 -28.35 4.12 0.10
C PHE A 819 -27.80 4.90 -1.11
N CYS A 820 -26.78 5.72 -0.90
CA CYS A 820 -26.20 6.58 -1.92
C CYS A 820 -25.23 5.87 -2.87
N PHE A 821 -25.08 6.42 -4.09
CA PHE A 821 -23.96 6.10 -4.96
C PHE A 821 -22.73 6.95 -4.64
N ASP A 822 -21.60 6.29 -4.40
CA ASP A 822 -20.30 6.93 -4.21
C ASP A 822 -19.59 7.21 -5.56
N LEU A 823 -19.27 8.48 -5.80
CA LEU A 823 -18.53 8.92 -6.99
C LEU A 823 -17.04 8.48 -6.99
N PHE A 824 -16.45 8.14 -5.84
CA PHE A 824 -15.08 7.66 -5.75
C PHE A 824 -14.91 6.28 -6.39
N HIS A 825 -15.68 5.29 -5.95
CA HIS A 825 -15.69 3.94 -6.49
C HIS A 825 -16.44 3.85 -7.83
N ALA A 826 -17.36 4.77 -8.13
CA ALA A 826 -17.90 4.87 -9.49
C ALA A 826 -16.84 5.37 -10.48
N TRP A 827 -16.13 6.47 -10.19
CA TRP A 827 -15.16 7.05 -11.12
C TRP A 827 -13.70 6.72 -10.78
N ARG A 828 -13.12 7.31 -9.74
CA ARG A 828 -11.66 7.32 -9.52
C ARG A 828 -11.05 5.93 -9.29
N LEU A 829 -11.78 5.03 -8.63
CA LEU A 829 -11.38 3.62 -8.46
C LEU A 829 -12.21 2.65 -9.32
N GLY A 830 -13.15 3.16 -10.11
CA GLY A 830 -14.04 2.39 -10.98
C GLY A 830 -13.81 2.67 -12.46
N ALA A 831 -14.84 3.18 -13.14
CA ALA A 831 -14.88 3.43 -14.58
C ALA A 831 -13.70 4.26 -15.11
N GLY A 832 -13.15 5.17 -14.31
CA GLY A 832 -11.99 5.98 -14.72
C GLY A 832 -10.72 5.16 -14.95
N LYS A 833 -10.62 3.95 -14.38
CA LYS A 833 -9.49 3.04 -14.60
C LYS A 833 -9.55 2.40 -15.99
N THR A 834 -10.67 1.76 -16.32
CA THR A 834 -10.89 1.09 -17.61
C THR A 834 -10.94 2.10 -18.77
N PHE A 835 -11.59 3.25 -18.54
CA PHE A 835 -11.65 4.35 -19.49
C PHE A 835 -10.25 4.90 -19.80
N LEU A 836 -9.48 5.34 -18.80
CA LEU A 836 -8.15 5.93 -19.05
C LEU A 836 -7.11 4.90 -19.53
N ALA A 837 -7.22 3.65 -19.11
CA ALA A 837 -6.38 2.58 -19.67
C ALA A 837 -6.66 2.40 -21.18
N SER A 838 -7.93 2.49 -21.60
CA SER A 838 -8.33 2.47 -23.01
C SER A 838 -7.84 3.72 -23.76
N CYS A 839 -8.07 4.93 -23.21
CA CYS A 839 -7.57 6.19 -23.77
C CYS A 839 -6.06 6.17 -24.04
N LEU A 840 -5.26 5.70 -23.07
CA LEU A 840 -3.80 5.64 -23.20
C LEU A 840 -3.34 4.54 -24.16
N ALA A 841 -4.06 3.42 -24.25
CA ALA A 841 -3.79 2.37 -25.23
C ALA A 841 -4.07 2.84 -26.66
N VAL A 842 -5.24 3.45 -26.91
CA VAL A 842 -5.62 4.05 -28.20
C VAL A 842 -4.62 5.14 -28.61
N LEU A 843 -4.30 6.08 -27.70
CA LEU A 843 -3.29 7.11 -27.95
C LEU A 843 -1.92 6.49 -28.32
N ALA A 844 -1.49 5.42 -27.65
CA ALA A 844 -0.23 4.74 -27.98
C ALA A 844 -0.25 4.06 -29.36
N ILE A 845 -1.38 3.51 -29.82
CA ILE A 845 -1.48 2.85 -31.15
C ILE A 845 -1.82 3.81 -32.30
N SER A 846 -2.27 5.04 -32.00
CA SER A 846 -2.51 6.10 -32.99
C SER A 846 -1.28 6.46 -33.82
N SER A 847 -1.46 7.32 -34.83
CA SER A 847 -0.34 7.83 -35.66
C SER A 847 0.68 8.70 -34.91
N ALA A 848 0.39 9.15 -33.69
CA ALA A 848 1.28 10.01 -32.90
C ALA A 848 2.59 9.31 -32.46
N TYR A 849 2.62 7.97 -32.45
CA TYR A 849 3.80 7.19 -32.11
C TYR A 849 4.07 6.13 -33.19
N GLN A 850 5.35 5.82 -33.42
CA GLN A 850 5.78 4.83 -34.41
C GLN A 850 6.52 3.66 -33.76
N GLY A 851 6.45 2.48 -34.38
CA GLY A 851 7.11 1.25 -33.93
C GLY A 851 6.15 0.21 -33.34
N SER A 852 6.70 -0.77 -32.63
CA SER A 852 5.94 -1.77 -31.86
C SER A 852 5.16 -1.14 -30.70
N VAL A 853 4.19 -1.88 -30.14
CA VAL A 853 3.42 -1.44 -28.96
C VAL A 853 4.34 -1.09 -27.78
N GLU A 854 5.44 -1.84 -27.61
CA GLU A 854 6.49 -1.61 -26.62
C GLU A 854 7.14 -0.24 -26.84
N SER A 855 7.63 0.02 -28.06
CA SER A 855 8.31 1.27 -28.43
C SER A 855 7.37 2.48 -28.35
N ARG A 856 6.10 2.30 -28.71
CA ARG A 856 5.04 3.31 -28.58
C ARG A 856 4.76 3.66 -27.11
N LEU A 857 4.60 2.65 -26.25
CA LEU A 857 4.43 2.85 -24.80
C LEU A 857 5.68 3.45 -24.15
N GLU A 858 6.88 3.19 -24.68
CA GLU A 858 8.11 3.83 -24.21
C GLU A 858 8.18 5.31 -24.57
N LYS A 859 7.78 5.68 -25.79
CA LYS A 859 7.66 7.10 -26.21
C LYS A 859 6.61 7.84 -25.38
N LEU A 860 5.40 7.28 -25.23
CA LEU A 860 4.35 7.81 -24.36
C LEU A 860 4.84 7.97 -22.90
N ASN A 861 5.62 7.01 -22.40
CA ASN A 861 6.17 7.08 -21.04
C ASN A 861 7.30 8.12 -20.89
N ALA A 862 8.12 8.35 -21.92
CA ALA A 862 9.09 9.45 -21.93
C ALA A 862 8.37 10.80 -21.85
N GLU A 863 7.28 10.99 -22.60
CA GLU A 863 6.44 12.17 -22.53
C GLU A 863 5.73 12.32 -21.17
N TYR A 864 5.31 11.22 -20.54
CA TYR A 864 4.76 11.22 -19.16
C TYR A 864 5.77 11.72 -18.12
N ILE A 865 7.03 11.29 -18.22
CA ILE A 865 8.12 11.76 -17.34
C ILE A 865 8.43 13.24 -17.61
N GLN A 866 8.50 13.66 -18.88
CA GLN A 866 8.70 15.05 -19.26
C GLN A 866 7.56 15.95 -18.76
N TRP A 867 6.31 15.54 -18.95
CA TRP A 867 5.11 16.25 -18.52
C TRP A 867 5.06 16.43 -16.99
N LYS A 868 5.40 15.40 -16.21
CA LYS A 868 5.55 15.55 -14.75
C LYS A 868 6.61 16.58 -14.39
N LYS A 869 7.78 16.55 -15.04
CA LYS A 869 8.88 17.49 -14.77
C LYS A 869 8.50 18.93 -15.14
N ALA A 870 7.74 19.13 -16.20
CA ALA A 870 7.27 20.45 -16.65
C ALA A 870 6.13 21.02 -15.78
N THR A 871 5.21 20.17 -15.31
CA THR A 871 4.03 20.60 -14.53
C THR A 871 4.23 20.56 -13.01
N GLY A 872 5.30 19.93 -12.53
CA GLY A 872 5.50 19.61 -11.11
C GLY A 872 4.52 18.55 -10.57
N PHE A 873 3.70 17.90 -11.41
CA PHE A 873 2.60 17.06 -10.94
C PHE A 873 3.10 15.74 -10.32
N THR A 874 2.90 15.57 -9.02
CA THR A 874 3.28 14.38 -8.27
C THR A 874 2.27 13.24 -8.44
N CYS A 875 2.76 12.02 -8.66
CA CYS A 875 1.92 10.83 -8.81
C CYS A 875 2.71 9.54 -8.56
N GLN A 876 2.15 8.63 -7.77
CA GLN A 876 2.77 7.36 -7.35
C GLN A 876 3.07 6.40 -8.52
N LEU A 877 2.37 6.51 -9.65
CA LEU A 877 2.65 5.72 -10.85
C LEU A 877 3.97 6.17 -11.49
N ARG A 878 5.03 5.36 -11.35
CA ARG A 878 6.37 5.62 -11.89
C ARG A 878 6.45 5.56 -13.43
N ARG A 879 5.90 4.50 -14.04
CA ARG A 879 5.94 4.24 -15.50
C ARG A 879 4.60 3.75 -16.02
N ILE A 880 4.21 4.16 -17.23
CA ILE A 880 3.12 3.58 -18.03
C ILE A 880 3.67 2.38 -18.82
N ASN A 881 3.00 1.22 -18.74
CA ASN A 881 3.34 0.00 -19.49
C ASN A 881 2.12 -0.94 -19.57
N ARG A 882 2.21 -2.02 -20.37
CA ARG A 882 1.15 -3.05 -20.52
C ARG A 882 0.58 -3.52 -19.17
N ALA A 883 1.45 -3.85 -18.21
CA ALA A 883 1.05 -4.34 -16.89
C ALA A 883 0.22 -3.31 -16.10
N LYS A 884 0.62 -2.02 -16.08
CA LYS A 884 -0.12 -0.96 -15.38
C LYS A 884 -1.39 -0.52 -16.11
N LEU A 885 -1.46 -0.69 -17.43
CA LEU A 885 -2.70 -0.55 -18.21
C LEU A 885 -3.64 -1.76 -18.08
N GLY A 886 -3.18 -2.90 -17.53
CA GLY A 886 -3.93 -4.15 -17.54
C GLY A 886 -4.18 -4.68 -18.95
N TRP A 887 -3.23 -4.44 -19.86
CA TRP A 887 -3.37 -4.65 -21.31
C TRP A 887 -2.26 -5.58 -21.80
N SER A 888 -2.42 -6.88 -21.55
CA SER A 888 -1.44 -7.91 -21.90
C SER A 888 -1.31 -8.12 -23.41
N ALA A 889 -2.42 -8.09 -24.14
CA ALA A 889 -2.49 -8.17 -25.59
C ALA A 889 -3.57 -7.22 -26.14
N THR A 890 -3.48 -6.88 -27.43
CA THR A 890 -4.50 -6.09 -28.16
C THR A 890 -5.88 -6.75 -28.18
N THR A 891 -5.94 -8.05 -27.95
CA THR A 891 -7.14 -8.89 -27.84
C THR A 891 -7.72 -8.94 -26.41
N VAL A 892 -7.38 -7.98 -25.54
CA VAL A 892 -7.87 -7.87 -24.16
C VAL A 892 -8.24 -6.41 -23.86
N PHE A 893 -9.33 -6.19 -23.13
CA PHE A 893 -9.72 -4.84 -22.67
C PHE A 893 -8.70 -4.26 -21.68
N PRO A 894 -8.18 -3.02 -21.88
CA PRO A 894 -7.37 -2.33 -20.88
C PRO A 894 -8.15 -2.06 -19.58
N ALA A 895 -7.76 -2.73 -18.50
CA ALA A 895 -8.47 -2.66 -17.21
C ALA A 895 -7.96 -1.55 -16.26
N GLY A 896 -6.68 -1.18 -16.35
CA GLY A 896 -5.97 -0.29 -15.42
C GLY A 896 -5.72 -0.93 -14.04
N THR A 897 -4.47 -1.31 -13.74
CA THR A 897 -4.14 -2.09 -12.53
C THR A 897 -3.62 -1.25 -11.35
N TRP A 898 -3.82 0.07 -11.37
CA TRP A 898 -3.45 0.94 -10.25
C TRP A 898 -4.50 0.95 -9.13
N SER A 899 -4.05 0.98 -7.88
CA SER A 899 -4.86 0.96 -6.65
C SER A 899 -5.11 2.34 -6.03
N LYS A 900 -4.86 3.44 -6.77
CA LYS A 900 -4.90 4.82 -6.24
C LYS A 900 -5.78 5.73 -7.11
N GLY A 901 -6.83 6.30 -6.55
CA GLY A 901 -7.70 7.25 -7.28
C GLY A 901 -7.01 8.55 -7.70
N SER A 902 -5.90 8.92 -7.04
CA SER A 902 -5.03 10.03 -7.47
C SER A 902 -4.29 9.72 -8.77
N THR A 903 -3.92 8.47 -9.03
CA THR A 903 -3.32 8.05 -10.32
C THR A 903 -4.29 8.24 -11.47
N THR A 904 -5.57 7.87 -11.29
CA THR A 904 -6.65 8.14 -12.28
C THR A 904 -6.76 9.63 -12.61
N THR A 905 -6.56 10.49 -11.60
CA THR A 905 -6.61 11.95 -11.74
C THR A 905 -5.38 12.51 -12.48
N CYS A 906 -4.20 11.95 -12.20
CA CYS A 906 -2.96 12.25 -12.92
C CYS A 906 -3.06 11.85 -14.40
N LEU A 907 -3.51 10.63 -14.67
CA LEU A 907 -3.62 10.07 -16.02
C LEU A 907 -4.67 10.80 -16.88
N MET A 908 -5.76 11.31 -16.29
CA MET A 908 -6.70 12.19 -17.00
C MET A 908 -6.00 13.44 -17.51
N ARG A 909 -5.34 14.19 -16.62
CA ARG A 909 -4.65 15.44 -16.97
C ARG A 909 -3.49 15.22 -17.95
N PHE A 910 -2.77 14.11 -17.81
CA PHE A 910 -1.73 13.71 -18.75
C PHE A 910 -2.31 13.38 -20.14
N PHE A 911 -3.35 12.54 -20.21
CA PHE A 911 -4.00 12.17 -21.47
C PHE A 911 -4.54 13.40 -22.22
N LEU A 912 -5.21 14.32 -21.51
CA LEU A 912 -5.69 15.58 -22.08
C LEU A 912 -4.54 16.43 -22.65
N ALA A 913 -3.45 16.60 -21.89
CA ALA A 913 -2.29 17.36 -22.34
C ALA A 913 -1.59 16.72 -23.56
N MET A 914 -1.52 15.39 -23.64
CA MET A 914 -0.95 14.70 -24.81
C MET A 914 -1.88 14.78 -26.03
N CYS A 915 -3.19 14.71 -25.86
CA CYS A 915 -4.13 14.91 -26.96
C CYS A 915 -4.11 16.35 -27.49
N GLN A 916 -3.92 17.34 -26.61
CA GLN A 916 -3.69 18.73 -27.03
C GLN A 916 -2.36 18.88 -27.80
N LYS A 917 -1.28 18.23 -27.34
CA LYS A 917 0.02 18.24 -28.02
C LYS A 917 -0.03 17.59 -29.40
N HIS A 918 -0.73 16.46 -29.52
CA HIS A 918 -0.78 15.62 -30.73
C HIS A 918 -2.08 15.85 -31.53
N GLY A 919 -2.61 17.07 -31.53
CA GLY A 919 -3.97 17.40 -32.00
C GLY A 919 -4.29 16.99 -33.44
N GLU A 920 -3.31 17.04 -34.35
CA GLU A 920 -3.47 16.55 -35.74
C GLU A 920 -3.75 15.05 -35.78
N HIS A 921 -3.00 14.26 -35.00
CA HIS A 921 -3.19 12.82 -34.87
C HIS A 921 -4.52 12.46 -34.18
N VAL A 922 -4.97 13.28 -33.23
CA VAL A 922 -6.29 13.12 -32.57
C VAL A 922 -7.43 13.42 -33.54
N ASN A 923 -7.27 14.38 -34.46
CA ASN A 923 -8.28 14.65 -35.48
C ASN A 923 -8.30 13.59 -36.61
N GLY A 924 -7.16 12.96 -36.90
CA GLY A 924 -7.05 11.87 -37.88
C GLY A 924 -7.49 10.48 -37.39
N ASP A 925 -7.70 10.29 -36.08
CA ASP A 925 -8.15 9.02 -35.49
C ASP A 925 -9.51 9.22 -34.80
N LEU A 926 -10.57 8.71 -35.41
CA LEU A 926 -11.94 8.94 -34.94
C LEU A 926 -12.19 8.37 -33.52
N LEU A 927 -11.58 7.24 -33.18
CA LEU A 927 -11.76 6.62 -31.87
C LEU A 927 -11.05 7.44 -30.79
N LEU A 928 -9.82 7.86 -31.06
CA LEU A 928 -9.05 8.76 -30.19
C LEU A 928 -9.76 10.11 -30.00
N ARG A 929 -10.41 10.63 -31.06
CA ARG A 929 -11.18 11.88 -31.01
C ARG A 929 -12.38 11.81 -30.06
N PHE A 930 -13.18 10.75 -30.15
CA PHE A 930 -14.27 10.52 -29.19
C PHE A 930 -13.76 10.27 -27.77
N ALA A 931 -12.65 9.55 -27.61
CA ALA A 931 -12.01 9.34 -26.30
C ALA A 931 -11.51 10.65 -25.67
N PHE A 932 -10.91 11.55 -26.46
CA PHE A 932 -10.48 12.87 -26.02
C PHE A 932 -11.66 13.78 -25.66
N GLY A 933 -12.71 13.79 -26.50
CA GLY A 933 -13.95 14.53 -26.21
C GLY A 933 -14.62 14.07 -24.91
N ALA A 934 -14.74 12.76 -24.70
CA ALA A 934 -15.25 12.17 -23.46
C ALA A 934 -14.37 12.57 -22.26
N ALA A 935 -13.05 12.43 -22.36
CA ALA A 935 -12.13 12.82 -21.30
C ALA A 935 -12.27 14.31 -20.89
N LYS A 936 -12.39 15.22 -21.88
CA LYS A 936 -12.62 16.65 -21.63
C LYS A 936 -13.93 16.88 -20.87
N GLN A 937 -15.02 16.23 -21.27
CA GLN A 937 -16.32 16.38 -20.60
C GLN A 937 -16.32 15.83 -19.16
N MET A 938 -15.64 14.71 -18.90
CA MET A 938 -15.49 14.19 -17.52
C MET A 938 -14.59 15.08 -16.64
N ASP A 939 -13.52 15.66 -17.19
CA ASP A 939 -12.68 16.62 -16.47
C ASP A 939 -13.48 17.90 -16.13
N CYS A 940 -14.25 18.44 -17.09
CA CYS A 940 -15.21 19.54 -16.85
C CYS A 940 -16.24 19.20 -15.75
N PHE A 941 -16.87 18.03 -15.80
CA PHE A 941 -17.81 17.56 -14.77
C PHE A 941 -17.16 17.54 -13.37
N LEU A 942 -15.98 16.95 -13.26
CA LEU A 942 -15.27 16.83 -11.98
C LEU A 942 -14.78 18.19 -11.46
N HIS A 943 -14.09 19.00 -12.26
CA HIS A 943 -13.68 20.34 -11.83
C HIS A 943 -14.87 21.22 -11.46
N GLY A 944 -15.99 21.05 -12.16
CA GLY A 944 -17.28 21.64 -11.78
C GLY A 944 -17.71 21.26 -10.37
N LEU A 945 -17.85 19.97 -10.06
CA LEU A 945 -18.24 19.48 -8.74
C LEU A 945 -17.29 19.95 -7.62
N TYR A 946 -15.98 19.88 -7.85
CA TYR A 946 -14.97 20.31 -6.86
C TYR A 946 -14.83 21.83 -6.74
N SER A 947 -15.47 22.63 -7.60
CA SER A 947 -15.53 24.09 -7.51
C SER A 947 -16.62 24.61 -6.57
N TRP A 948 -17.45 23.74 -5.98
CA TRP A 948 -18.57 24.10 -5.11
C TRP A 948 -18.54 23.35 -3.78
N GLU A 949 -19.14 23.95 -2.75
CA GLU A 949 -19.40 23.29 -1.46
C GLU A 949 -20.67 22.41 -1.55
N LEU A 950 -21.38 22.17 -0.44
CA LEU A 950 -22.51 21.24 -0.36
C LEU A 950 -23.67 21.59 -1.31
N TRP A 951 -23.87 22.87 -1.62
CA TRP A 951 -24.95 23.34 -2.48
C TRP A 951 -24.42 24.03 -3.74
N ILE A 952 -24.72 23.45 -4.90
CA ILE A 952 -24.44 24.02 -6.22
C ILE A 952 -25.67 24.84 -6.66
N PRO A 953 -25.55 26.10 -7.12
CA PRO A 953 -26.67 26.83 -7.72
C PRO A 953 -27.17 26.14 -9.00
N SER A 954 -28.49 26.07 -9.23
CA SER A 954 -29.06 25.19 -10.27
C SER A 954 -28.60 25.49 -11.70
N ASN A 955 -28.18 26.71 -12.04
CA ASN A 955 -27.63 27.01 -13.37
C ASN A 955 -26.28 26.31 -13.57
N ALA A 956 -25.33 26.55 -12.66
CA ALA A 956 -24.05 25.85 -12.63
C ALA A 956 -24.22 24.32 -12.48
N ALA A 957 -25.24 23.85 -11.75
CA ALA A 957 -25.52 22.42 -11.65
C ALA A 957 -25.98 21.82 -12.99
N LYS A 958 -26.74 22.55 -13.82
CA LYS A 958 -27.13 22.13 -15.17
C LYS A 958 -25.92 22.08 -16.11
N GLU A 959 -25.08 23.11 -16.11
CA GLU A 959 -23.83 23.15 -16.87
C GLU A 959 -22.95 21.92 -16.56
N ILE A 960 -22.76 21.63 -15.26
CA ILE A 960 -22.00 20.47 -14.78
C ILE A 960 -22.67 19.16 -15.22
N ALA A 961 -23.98 19.01 -15.00
CA ALA A 961 -24.71 17.80 -15.37
C ALA A 961 -24.69 17.53 -16.89
N VAL A 962 -24.76 18.57 -17.72
CA VAL A 962 -24.61 18.47 -19.18
C VAL A 962 -23.24 17.91 -19.56
N SER A 963 -22.15 18.33 -18.91
CA SER A 963 -20.83 17.70 -19.09
C SER A 963 -20.82 16.23 -18.66
N GLY A 964 -21.47 15.87 -17.55
CA GLY A 964 -21.61 14.47 -17.12
C GLY A 964 -22.41 13.60 -18.11
N ALA A 965 -23.53 14.11 -18.62
CA ALA A 965 -24.35 13.44 -19.63
C ALA A 965 -23.61 13.32 -20.98
N ASN A 966 -22.88 14.36 -21.39
CA ASN A 966 -22.10 14.35 -22.62
C ASN A 966 -20.87 13.45 -22.53
N PHE A 967 -20.24 13.30 -21.36
CA PHE A 967 -19.25 12.24 -21.14
C PHE A 967 -19.82 10.85 -21.46
N LEU A 968 -20.98 10.52 -20.88
CA LEU A 968 -21.61 9.21 -21.07
C LEU A 968 -21.97 8.95 -22.55
N LYS A 969 -22.53 9.95 -23.25
CA LYS A 969 -22.80 9.88 -24.71
C LYS A 969 -21.52 9.64 -25.53
N LEU A 970 -20.46 10.41 -25.28
CA LEU A 970 -19.21 10.32 -26.03
C LEU A 970 -18.45 9.02 -25.73
N HIS A 971 -18.49 8.54 -24.48
CA HIS A 971 -18.01 7.22 -24.11
C HIS A 971 -18.80 6.12 -24.86
N GLY A 972 -20.13 6.19 -24.86
CA GLY A 972 -20.97 5.26 -25.63
C GLY A 972 -20.66 5.24 -27.14
N LYS A 973 -20.28 6.38 -27.73
CA LYS A 973 -19.76 6.43 -29.11
C LYS A 973 -18.39 5.77 -29.26
N ALA A 974 -17.45 6.01 -28.35
CA ALA A 974 -16.16 5.32 -28.36
C ALA A 974 -16.33 3.78 -28.24
N VAL A 975 -17.30 3.29 -27.46
CA VAL A 975 -17.64 1.85 -27.41
C VAL A 975 -18.18 1.35 -28.75
N GLN A 976 -19.15 2.06 -29.34
CA GLN A 976 -19.74 1.68 -30.64
C GLN A 976 -18.68 1.58 -31.74
N ILE A 977 -17.77 2.57 -31.81
CA ILE A 977 -16.69 2.64 -32.81
C ILE A 977 -15.63 1.56 -32.57
N ALA A 978 -15.21 1.33 -31.33
CA ALA A 978 -14.27 0.25 -31.01
C ALA A 978 -14.86 -1.11 -31.40
N HIS A 979 -16.12 -1.36 -31.05
CA HIS A 979 -16.83 -2.60 -31.40
C HIS A 979 -16.97 -2.79 -32.93
N SER A 980 -17.38 -1.75 -33.68
CA SER A 980 -17.49 -1.85 -35.15
C SER A 980 -16.15 -2.05 -35.85
N GLN A 981 -15.04 -1.62 -35.23
CA GLN A 981 -13.67 -1.87 -35.69
C GLN A 981 -13.08 -3.21 -35.20
N GLY A 982 -13.83 -4.02 -34.45
CA GLY A 982 -13.34 -5.28 -33.85
C GLY A 982 -12.28 -5.09 -32.75
N GLN A 983 -12.20 -3.89 -32.16
CA GLN A 983 -11.21 -3.52 -31.15
C GLN A 983 -11.79 -3.63 -29.73
N LEU A 984 -11.01 -4.20 -28.82
CA LEU A 984 -11.42 -4.39 -27.42
C LEU A 984 -10.94 -3.21 -26.55
N PHE A 985 -11.52 -2.05 -26.80
CA PHE A 985 -11.34 -0.83 -26.00
C PHE A 985 -12.66 -0.37 -25.38
N PHE A 986 -12.57 0.43 -24.31
CA PHE A 986 -13.72 1.03 -23.63
C PHE A 986 -14.71 0.00 -23.06
N LEU A 987 -14.26 -0.81 -22.10
CA LEU A 987 -15.11 -1.76 -21.40
C LEU A 987 -16.30 -1.08 -20.70
N LEU A 988 -17.52 -1.38 -21.16
CA LEU A 988 -18.76 -1.07 -20.45
C LEU A 988 -18.83 -1.83 -19.11
N MET A 989 -19.27 -1.14 -18.06
CA MET A 989 -19.41 -1.72 -16.71
C MET A 989 -20.42 -0.93 -15.86
N PRO A 990 -21.04 -1.53 -14.82
CA PRO A 990 -22.09 -0.88 -14.01
C PRO A 990 -21.71 0.44 -13.34
N ASN A 991 -20.41 0.76 -13.26
CA ASN A 991 -19.93 2.06 -12.76
C ASN A 991 -20.42 3.25 -13.61
N PHE A 992 -20.63 3.08 -14.92
CA PHE A 992 -21.18 4.14 -15.76
C PHE A 992 -22.65 4.43 -15.43
N HIS A 993 -23.44 3.40 -15.10
CA HIS A 993 -24.82 3.56 -14.63
C HIS A 993 -24.92 4.25 -13.25
N ARG A 994 -23.93 4.06 -12.36
CA ARG A 994 -23.81 4.87 -11.12
C ARG A 994 -23.65 6.36 -11.44
N ILE A 995 -22.77 6.68 -12.40
CA ILE A 995 -22.52 8.06 -12.85
C ILE A 995 -23.76 8.63 -13.52
N ASP A 996 -24.48 7.84 -14.31
CA ASP A 996 -25.74 8.23 -14.95
C ASP A 996 -26.82 8.59 -13.91
N HIS A 997 -26.97 7.78 -12.85
CA HIS A 997 -27.83 8.11 -11.71
C HIS A 997 -27.43 9.42 -11.02
N LEU A 998 -26.13 9.67 -10.80
CA LEU A 998 -25.65 10.91 -10.17
C LEU A 998 -25.90 12.15 -11.05
N VAL A 999 -25.72 12.02 -12.37
CA VAL A 999 -26.04 13.08 -13.34
C VAL A 999 -27.55 13.35 -13.35
N TRP A 1000 -28.37 12.30 -13.43
CA TRP A 1000 -29.84 12.41 -13.45
C TRP A 1000 -30.40 13.04 -12.16
N ASP A 1001 -29.83 12.70 -11.00
CA ASP A 1001 -30.19 13.35 -9.72
C ASP A 1001 -29.91 14.87 -9.78
N MET A 1002 -28.73 15.28 -10.27
CA MET A 1002 -28.43 16.69 -10.48
C MET A 1002 -29.39 17.38 -11.47
N GLU A 1003 -29.71 16.74 -12.60
CA GLU A 1003 -30.66 17.26 -13.59
C GLU A 1003 -32.05 17.49 -12.97
N THR A 1004 -32.58 16.51 -12.21
CA THR A 1004 -33.91 16.62 -11.61
C THR A 1004 -33.96 17.56 -10.40
N GLN A 1005 -32.91 17.63 -9.57
CA GLN A 1005 -32.85 18.63 -8.49
C GLN A 1005 -32.76 20.05 -9.05
N ALA A 1006 -31.99 20.28 -10.13
CA ALA A 1006 -31.85 21.58 -10.76
C ALA A 1006 -33.12 22.06 -11.50
N ALA A 1007 -34.05 21.14 -11.78
CA ALA A 1007 -35.39 21.45 -12.26
C ALA A 1007 -36.37 21.76 -11.10
N LYS A 1008 -36.24 21.07 -9.96
CA LYS A 1008 -37.12 21.21 -8.77
C LYS A 1008 -36.81 22.43 -7.90
N THR A 1009 -35.55 22.84 -7.78
CA THR A 1009 -35.14 23.92 -6.86
C THR A 1009 -34.08 24.86 -7.46
N ASN A 1010 -33.74 25.94 -6.75
CA ASN A 1010 -32.68 26.88 -7.13
C ASN A 1010 -31.26 26.45 -6.67
N PHE A 1011 -31.12 25.27 -6.07
CA PHE A 1011 -29.84 24.60 -5.82
C PHE A 1011 -29.94 23.08 -5.99
N VAL A 1012 -28.77 22.43 -6.02
CA VAL A 1012 -28.55 20.98 -6.07
C VAL A 1012 -27.61 20.57 -4.95
N LEU A 1013 -27.88 19.43 -4.32
CA LEU A 1013 -26.98 18.78 -3.36
C LEU A 1013 -25.77 18.21 -4.11
N ASN A 1014 -24.57 18.70 -3.82
CA ASN A 1014 -23.35 18.31 -4.51
C ASN A 1014 -23.04 16.82 -4.26
N PRO A 1015 -23.00 15.94 -5.29
CA PRO A 1015 -22.72 14.49 -5.15
C PRO A 1015 -21.48 14.12 -4.32
N LEU A 1016 -20.53 15.05 -4.17
CA LEU A 1016 -19.38 14.89 -3.27
C LEU A 1016 -19.76 14.70 -1.79
N TYR A 1017 -21.00 14.97 -1.37
CA TYR A 1017 -21.45 14.76 0.01
C TYR A 1017 -21.40 13.29 0.45
N CYS A 1018 -21.54 12.34 -0.47
CA CYS A 1018 -21.46 10.90 -0.22
C CYS A 1018 -20.26 10.24 -0.93
N ALA A 1019 -19.26 11.00 -1.38
CA ALA A 1019 -18.13 10.45 -2.12
C ALA A 1019 -16.95 10.14 -1.17
N THR A 1020 -16.61 8.86 -1.02
CA THR A 1020 -15.85 8.30 0.14
C THR A 1020 -14.34 8.62 0.17
N GLN A 1021 -13.87 9.64 -0.54
CA GLN A 1021 -12.42 9.89 -0.75
C GLN A 1021 -11.64 10.21 0.53
N SER A 1022 -12.26 10.95 1.46
CA SER A 1022 -11.66 11.23 2.77
C SER A 1022 -12.00 10.13 3.79
N ASP A 1023 -12.99 9.29 3.51
CA ASP A 1023 -13.41 8.18 4.35
C ASP A 1023 -12.54 6.93 4.11
N GLU A 1024 -12.04 6.72 2.89
CA GLU A 1024 -10.97 5.76 2.56
C GLU A 1024 -9.70 5.97 3.42
N ASP A 1025 -9.24 7.22 3.60
CA ASP A 1025 -8.15 7.49 4.55
C ASP A 1025 -8.56 7.18 6.00
N PHE A 1026 -9.81 7.44 6.37
CA PHE A 1026 -10.32 7.07 7.68
C PHE A 1026 -10.31 5.56 7.90
N ILE A 1027 -10.92 4.76 7.00
CA ILE A 1027 -10.94 3.28 7.03
C ILE A 1027 -9.51 2.72 7.08
N GLY A 1028 -8.60 3.33 6.32
CA GLY A 1028 -7.17 3.00 6.34
C GLY A 1028 -6.49 3.17 7.70
N ARG A 1029 -7.02 3.96 8.65
CA ARG A 1029 -6.41 4.22 9.97
C ARG A 1029 -6.66 3.14 11.03
N PRO A 1030 -7.88 2.75 11.42
CA PRO A 1030 -8.11 1.62 12.31
C PRO A 1030 -7.64 0.30 11.66
N SER A 1031 -7.71 0.18 10.34
CA SER A 1031 -7.14 -0.95 9.59
C SER A 1031 -5.61 -1.02 9.67
N ARG A 1032 -4.92 0.13 9.71
CA ARG A 1032 -3.48 0.20 10.05
C ARG A 1032 -3.20 -0.11 11.52
N LEU A 1033 -4.12 0.14 12.45
CA LEU A 1033 -3.99 -0.21 13.88
C LEU A 1033 -4.25 -1.71 14.16
N SER A 1034 -5.26 -2.31 13.54
CA SER A 1034 -5.68 -3.71 13.77
C SER A 1034 -4.59 -4.73 13.43
N ARG A 1035 -3.76 -4.43 12.42
CA ARG A 1035 -2.54 -5.18 12.06
C ARG A 1035 -1.50 -5.32 13.19
N ARG A 1036 -1.63 -4.53 14.27
CA ARG A 1036 -0.58 -4.29 15.27
C ARG A 1036 -1.03 -4.53 16.73
N VAL A 1037 -2.21 -5.09 16.92
CA VAL A 1037 -2.75 -5.50 18.22
C VAL A 1037 -2.79 -7.03 18.36
N SER A 1038 -3.23 -7.56 19.50
CA SER A 1038 -3.40 -9.00 19.69
C SER A 1038 -4.56 -9.53 18.83
N PRO A 1039 -4.39 -10.57 17.99
CA PRO A 1039 -5.47 -11.13 17.18
C PRO A 1039 -6.71 -11.58 17.97
N ARG A 1040 -6.51 -12.02 19.21
CA ARG A 1040 -7.58 -12.45 20.14
C ARG A 1040 -8.42 -11.30 20.71
N LEU A 1041 -8.00 -10.05 20.50
CA LEU A 1041 -8.65 -8.84 20.99
C LEU A 1041 -8.69 -7.76 19.90
N THR A 1042 -8.71 -8.17 18.62
CA THR A 1042 -8.60 -7.28 17.46
C THR A 1042 -9.60 -6.14 17.55
N ILE A 1043 -10.87 -6.45 17.81
CA ILE A 1043 -11.96 -5.47 17.94
C ILE A 1043 -11.65 -4.49 19.08
N GLN A 1044 -11.62 -4.98 20.33
CA GLN A 1044 -11.39 -4.14 21.51
C GLN A 1044 -10.15 -3.24 21.37
N ARG A 1045 -9.01 -3.78 20.97
CA ARG A 1045 -7.74 -3.04 20.93
C ARG A 1045 -7.68 -2.08 19.75
N THR A 1046 -8.34 -2.37 18.63
CA THR A 1046 -8.47 -1.40 17.53
C THR A 1046 -9.32 -0.22 17.95
N LEU A 1047 -10.46 -0.46 18.63
CA LEU A 1047 -11.31 0.61 19.15
C LEU A 1047 -10.58 1.45 20.23
N GLU A 1048 -9.97 0.80 21.24
CA GLU A 1048 -9.22 1.48 22.29
C GLU A 1048 -8.08 2.35 21.75
N ARG A 1049 -7.30 1.85 20.77
CA ARG A 1049 -6.21 2.61 20.15
C ARG A 1049 -6.69 3.68 19.19
N SER A 1050 -7.84 3.49 18.53
CA SER A 1050 -8.46 4.53 17.70
C SER A 1050 -8.88 5.73 18.54
N LEU A 1051 -9.39 5.51 19.77
CA LEU A 1051 -9.69 6.60 20.71
C LEU A 1051 -8.43 7.30 21.28
N VAL A 1052 -7.25 6.67 21.22
CA VAL A 1052 -5.95 7.32 21.53
C VAL A 1052 -5.47 8.15 20.34
N ALA A 1053 -5.54 7.60 19.13
CA ALA A 1053 -5.15 8.29 17.90
C ALA A 1053 -6.06 9.49 17.59
N ALA A 1054 -7.36 9.38 17.86
CA ALA A 1054 -8.28 10.50 17.79
C ALA A 1054 -7.95 11.57 18.85
N TYR A 1055 -7.71 11.19 20.11
CA TYR A 1055 -7.29 12.15 21.15
C TYR A 1055 -6.03 12.92 20.76
N ALA A 1056 -5.03 12.24 20.16
CA ALA A 1056 -3.83 12.88 19.65
C ALA A 1056 -4.15 14.04 18.71
N GLN A 1057 -5.01 13.78 17.72
CA GLN A 1057 -5.31 14.72 16.66
C GLN A 1057 -6.25 15.83 17.11
N TYR A 1058 -7.22 15.56 17.99
CA TYR A 1058 -8.01 16.60 18.65
C TYR A 1058 -7.14 17.56 19.47
N VAL A 1059 -6.03 17.09 20.07
CA VAL A 1059 -5.04 17.92 20.77
C VAL A 1059 -4.15 18.69 19.79
N GLU A 1060 -3.70 18.04 18.72
CA GLU A 1060 -2.83 18.64 17.69
C GLU A 1060 -3.48 19.89 17.06
N ILE A 1061 -4.76 19.79 16.66
CA ILE A 1061 -5.52 20.91 16.08
C ILE A 1061 -6.01 21.95 17.11
N GLY A 1062 -5.62 21.81 18.38
CA GLY A 1062 -6.03 22.71 19.47
C GLY A 1062 -7.48 22.58 19.96
N ALA A 1063 -8.26 21.64 19.42
CA ALA A 1063 -9.66 21.43 19.81
C ALA A 1063 -9.82 20.82 21.21
N LEU A 1064 -8.79 20.12 21.71
CA LEU A 1064 -8.65 19.73 23.12
C LEU A 1064 -7.34 20.28 23.69
N VAL A 1065 -7.41 20.84 24.90
CA VAL A 1065 -6.23 21.23 25.67
C VAL A 1065 -5.74 20.02 26.47
N LEU A 1066 -4.43 19.73 26.42
CA LEU A 1066 -3.80 18.77 27.34
C LEU A 1066 -4.03 19.25 28.79
N LYS A 1067 -4.76 18.48 29.59
CA LYS A 1067 -4.75 18.66 31.05
C LYS A 1067 -3.33 18.35 31.55
N ALA A 1068 -2.78 19.28 32.33
CA ALA A 1068 -1.44 19.18 32.92
C ALA A 1068 -1.38 18.13 34.03
#